data_AF-A0A292RL23-F1
#
_entry.id   AF-A0A292RL23-F1
#
_cell.length_a   1.000
_cell.length_b   1.000
_cell.length_c   1.000
_cell.angle_alpha   90.00
_cell.angle_beta   90.00
_cell.angle_gamma   90.00
#
_symmetry.space_group_name_H-M   'P 1'
#
loop_
_entity.id
_entity.type
_entity.pdbx_description
1 polymer ?
#
loop_
_entity_poly.entity_id
_entity_poly.type
_entity_poly.pdbx_seq_one_letter_code
_entity_poly.pdbx_strand_id
1 'polypeptide(L)'
;MSGFSGINQFGSLTTQSGQRLTFKDFDKDGDGTITQDEYDTVMKEMKLDAVELSGVDKNGDKVVSEDEFAEWEQKTEMQAAVNNMAGTISKDFSGKTSSLSEVSTALKEYFEEFAASYTGEVSGMAEAFKTALPAKYEEIKSSILSKDPNTIKSNVLDEIYTDLTEPKGDGRAEVEAMPAATAKRIAKELEAEADKFIKGYNGENLQTDLKAHLEEYMNKSDAEKLKDAAAKFNASAASFGAMIDNGADLTKLKEYAKEFLLAALDKGVTVKLGGTTIKTEAAITTALKKFSDGDELKAAMEEVIAELNTETLKNTLIKEEEIKAQEAADKAFTDIKGDAYKVDASLIDYSSIDGYFNNGEIYERGKGWGGSRDKAYAKGQEVLSSDTLKNQMKAQITSMLEAKGISFDKIANIFENIYNQSISDTLNADGMITGRGARGLSKKGKAYINIKNMVDSFVNTFNTNIAKAINEMNASDKDMDTIDLDYTQAGKDENGNPITQDGVDISTLYASGNKLTTKKKGADYYVSLAEKMIDNMKSQLLKKAKAMCDANGVTFDNKVFDTMFNNAKSVAINKGVTGVNAKGASVSFGGIAGGTGAGVAGGVAHAAITVAAAKAGGLAGSFGGPVGIAIGAGIGAIVGGIASLFGSGNHSSCTLDTKTLLDTLTNEFKTNYTAWVEAEAAEAKNKK
;
A
#
# COMPACT_ATOMS: atom_id res chain seq x y z
N MET A 1 -27.29 27.81 28.95
CA MET A 1 -27.83 26.85 27.96
C MET A 1 -29.32 27.11 27.86
N SER A 2 -29.86 27.31 26.66
CA SER A 2 -31.31 27.41 26.45
C SER A 2 -31.91 26.01 26.61
N GLY A 3 -32.66 25.77 27.68
CA GLY A 3 -33.41 24.53 27.90
C GLY A 3 -34.88 24.73 27.54
N PHE A 4 -35.65 23.64 27.49
CA PHE A 4 -37.10 23.73 27.30
C PHE A 4 -37.72 24.51 28.46
N SER A 5 -38.36 25.64 28.18
CA SER A 5 -38.91 26.56 29.18
C SER A 5 -40.33 26.20 29.64
N GLY A 6 -40.90 25.11 29.13
CA GLY A 6 -42.32 24.80 29.31
C GLY A 6 -43.21 25.53 28.30
N ILE A 7 -44.50 25.21 28.36
CA ILE A 7 -45.58 25.78 27.57
C ILE A 7 -46.47 26.63 28.51
N ASN A 8 -46.85 27.81 28.05
CA ASN A 8 -47.81 28.70 28.70
C ASN A 8 -48.85 29.17 27.68
N GLN A 9 -49.76 28.26 27.30
CA GLN A 9 -50.84 28.50 26.34
C GLN A 9 -52.15 28.88 27.04
N PHE A 10 -52.39 28.36 28.24
CA PHE A 10 -53.65 28.53 28.98
C PHE A 10 -53.50 29.37 30.26
N GLY A 11 -52.35 30.01 30.47
CA GLY A 11 -52.11 30.84 31.66
C GLY A 11 -51.94 30.01 32.93
N SER A 12 -52.19 30.66 34.08
CA SER A 12 -52.13 30.03 35.39
C SER A 12 -53.39 30.33 36.21
N LEU A 13 -54.01 29.29 36.75
CA LEU A 13 -55.01 29.39 37.82
C LEU A 13 -54.38 29.29 39.22
N THR A 14 -53.06 29.19 39.31
CA THR A 14 -52.32 29.12 40.57
C THR A 14 -51.66 30.45 40.86
N THR A 15 -51.93 31.00 42.04
CA THR A 15 -51.36 32.26 42.52
C THR A 15 -49.87 32.12 42.82
N GLN A 16 -49.19 33.25 43.01
CA GLN A 16 -47.79 33.25 43.48
C GLN A 16 -47.60 32.57 44.84
N SER A 17 -48.64 32.49 45.67
CA SER A 17 -48.62 31.79 46.96
C SER A 17 -48.90 30.28 46.85
N GLY A 18 -49.14 29.76 45.64
CA GLY A 18 -49.46 28.36 45.39
C GLY A 18 -50.92 28.00 45.62
N GLN A 19 -51.81 28.98 45.84
CA GLN A 19 -53.25 28.74 45.94
C GLN A 19 -53.82 28.55 44.54
N ARG A 20 -54.55 27.47 44.32
CA ARG A 20 -55.31 27.25 43.09
C ARG A 20 -56.67 27.94 43.20
N LEU A 21 -57.01 28.73 42.18
CA LEU A 21 -58.27 29.43 42.06
C LEU A 21 -59.31 28.55 41.38
N THR A 22 -60.56 28.77 41.75
CA THR A 22 -61.75 28.05 41.31
C THR A 22 -62.75 29.03 40.69
N PHE A 23 -63.79 28.51 40.04
CA PHE A 23 -64.87 29.32 39.47
C PHE A 23 -65.41 30.38 40.46
N LYS A 24 -65.63 29.98 41.71
CA LYS A 24 -66.15 30.85 42.79
C LYS A 24 -65.20 31.96 43.22
N ASP A 25 -63.90 31.83 42.92
CA ASP A 25 -62.94 32.88 43.20
C ASP A 25 -63.06 34.02 42.15
N PHE A 26 -63.55 33.69 40.95
CA PHE A 26 -63.79 34.60 39.84
C PHE A 26 -65.21 35.18 39.84
N ASP A 27 -66.25 34.37 40.04
CA ASP A 27 -67.66 34.79 40.17
C ASP A 27 -67.89 35.51 41.52
N LYS A 28 -67.84 36.86 41.51
CA LYS A 28 -67.85 37.68 42.73
C LYS A 28 -69.25 37.97 43.22
N ASP A 29 -70.22 38.11 42.32
CA ASP A 29 -71.61 38.40 42.68
C ASP A 29 -72.48 37.14 42.85
N GLY A 30 -71.95 35.98 42.45
CA GLY A 30 -72.58 34.67 42.61
C GLY A 30 -73.69 34.41 41.61
N ASP A 31 -73.66 35.06 40.44
CA ASP A 31 -74.68 34.93 39.40
C ASP A 31 -74.53 33.68 38.53
N GLY A 32 -73.43 32.93 38.70
CA GLY A 32 -73.15 31.70 37.99
C GLY A 32 -72.45 31.91 36.65
N THR A 33 -71.96 33.11 36.38
CA THR A 33 -71.12 33.45 35.22
C THR A 33 -69.94 34.33 35.65
N ILE A 34 -68.87 34.36 34.85
CA ILE A 34 -67.74 35.27 35.08
C ILE A 34 -67.73 36.30 33.96
N THR A 35 -67.94 37.56 34.33
CA THR A 35 -67.85 38.70 33.41
C THR A 35 -66.39 39.12 33.15
N GLN A 36 -66.16 39.90 32.08
CA GLN A 36 -64.84 40.47 31.78
C GLN A 36 -64.28 41.30 32.96
N ASP A 37 -65.12 42.08 33.62
CA ASP A 37 -64.72 42.93 34.75
C ASP A 37 -64.28 42.09 35.97
N GLU A 38 -64.99 40.99 36.25
CA GLU A 38 -64.63 40.05 37.30
C GLU A 38 -63.32 39.33 37.01
N TYR A 39 -63.16 38.84 35.77
CA TYR A 39 -61.92 38.23 35.31
C TYR A 39 -60.73 39.18 35.44
N ASP A 40 -60.82 40.38 34.87
CA ASP A 40 -59.73 41.36 34.89
C ASP A 40 -59.36 41.78 36.32
N THR A 41 -60.37 41.87 37.20
CA THR A 41 -60.17 42.13 38.62
C THR A 41 -59.34 41.03 39.26
N VAL A 42 -59.74 39.76 39.12
CA VAL A 42 -59.02 38.63 39.73
C VAL A 42 -57.62 38.45 39.14
N MET A 43 -57.46 38.52 37.82
CA MET A 43 -56.16 38.38 37.16
C MET A 43 -55.16 39.43 37.65
N LYS A 44 -55.63 40.68 37.84
CA LYS A 44 -54.81 41.79 38.33
C LYS A 44 -54.52 41.69 39.83
N GLU A 45 -55.51 41.40 40.65
CA GLU A 45 -55.36 41.26 42.11
C GLU A 45 -54.42 40.12 42.48
N MET A 46 -54.56 38.98 41.78
CA MET A 46 -53.81 37.76 42.06
C MET A 46 -52.47 37.68 41.31
N LYS A 47 -52.19 38.65 40.42
CA LYS A 47 -50.97 38.74 39.61
C LYS A 47 -50.70 37.47 38.80
N LEU A 48 -51.74 36.97 38.15
CA LEU A 48 -51.66 35.77 37.32
C LEU A 48 -51.12 36.12 35.93
N ASP A 49 -50.56 35.13 35.25
CA ASP A 49 -50.20 35.25 33.84
C ASP A 49 -51.48 35.40 33.01
N ALA A 50 -51.66 36.58 32.40
CA ALA A 50 -52.87 36.94 31.67
C ALA A 50 -53.04 36.09 30.41
N VAL A 51 -54.26 35.58 30.22
CA VAL A 51 -54.75 35.00 28.95
C VAL A 51 -55.95 35.84 28.52
N GLU A 52 -56.22 35.91 27.22
CA GLU A 52 -57.42 36.62 26.77
C GLU A 52 -58.67 35.84 27.19
N LEU A 53 -59.69 36.54 27.71
CA LEU A 53 -60.97 35.94 28.10
C LEU A 53 -61.62 35.17 26.93
N SER A 54 -61.40 35.63 25.69
CA SER A 54 -61.82 34.99 24.44
C SER A 54 -61.23 33.58 24.23
N GLY A 55 -60.13 33.24 24.90
CA GLY A 55 -59.56 31.89 24.88
C GLY A 55 -60.25 30.92 25.84
N VAL A 56 -61.09 31.44 26.73
CA VAL A 56 -61.84 30.72 27.77
C VAL A 56 -63.34 30.71 27.43
N ASP A 57 -63.89 31.85 27.01
CA ASP A 57 -65.23 32.02 26.46
C ASP A 57 -65.31 31.36 25.07
N LYS A 58 -65.90 30.16 25.01
CA LYS A 58 -65.95 29.35 23.79
C LYS A 58 -67.15 29.72 22.92
N ASN A 59 -68.26 30.09 23.54
CA ASN A 59 -69.51 30.34 22.83
C ASN A 59 -69.61 31.79 22.31
N GLY A 60 -68.72 32.68 22.76
CA GLY A 60 -68.61 34.08 22.36
C GLY A 60 -69.67 34.99 22.97
N ASP A 61 -70.30 34.57 24.06
CA ASP A 61 -71.34 35.34 24.76
C ASP A 61 -70.78 36.42 25.71
N LYS A 62 -69.45 36.53 25.80
CA LYS A 62 -68.67 37.49 26.59
C LYS A 62 -68.75 37.27 28.10
N VAL A 63 -69.22 36.10 28.52
CA VAL A 63 -69.09 35.62 29.89
C VAL A 63 -68.45 34.23 29.86
N VAL A 64 -67.96 33.77 31.01
CA VAL A 64 -67.46 32.40 31.16
C VAL A 64 -68.40 31.64 32.08
N SER A 65 -69.01 30.58 31.56
CA SER A 65 -69.84 29.65 32.32
C SER A 65 -69.00 28.71 33.19
N GLU A 66 -69.63 28.04 34.17
CA GLU A 66 -68.97 27.04 35.02
C GLU A 66 -68.38 25.88 34.18
N ASP A 67 -69.06 25.48 33.10
CA ASP A 67 -68.60 24.44 32.18
C ASP A 67 -67.36 24.87 31.37
N GLU A 68 -67.34 26.11 30.87
CA GLU A 68 -66.19 26.68 30.16
C GLU A 68 -64.97 26.84 31.08
N PHE A 69 -65.22 27.26 32.32
CA PHE A 69 -64.17 27.34 33.33
C PHE A 69 -63.63 25.95 33.69
N ALA A 70 -64.50 24.95 33.85
CA ALA A 70 -64.08 23.57 34.14
C ALA A 70 -63.19 23.00 33.01
N GLU A 71 -63.49 23.32 31.75
CA GLU A 71 -62.63 22.92 30.64
C GLU A 71 -61.29 23.68 30.65
N TRP A 72 -61.31 24.98 30.94
CA TRP A 72 -60.08 25.77 31.08
C TRP A 72 -59.19 25.25 32.20
N GLU A 73 -59.79 24.92 33.34
CA GLU A 73 -59.09 24.31 34.48
C GLU A 73 -58.34 23.04 34.08
N GLN A 74 -59.01 22.14 33.35
CA GLN A 74 -58.39 20.89 32.89
C GLN A 74 -57.26 21.16 31.88
N LYS A 75 -57.41 22.13 30.99
CA LYS A 75 -56.33 22.54 30.07
C LYS A 75 -55.10 23.09 30.80
N THR A 76 -55.30 23.87 31.88
CA THR A 76 -54.17 24.33 32.71
C THR A 76 -53.46 23.18 33.44
N GLU A 77 -54.19 22.15 33.85
CA GLU A 77 -53.58 20.94 34.41
C GLU A 77 -52.80 20.11 33.38
N MET A 78 -53.33 19.96 32.16
CA MET A 78 -52.62 19.32 31.05
C MET A 78 -51.31 20.06 30.79
N GLN A 79 -51.34 21.40 30.75
CA GLN A 79 -50.15 22.24 30.61
C GLN A 79 -49.13 21.97 31.73
N ALA A 80 -49.59 21.90 32.98
CA ALA A 80 -48.72 21.57 34.11
C ALA A 80 -48.07 20.18 33.94
N ALA A 81 -48.79 19.19 33.39
CA ALA A 81 -48.24 17.87 33.11
C ALA A 81 -47.06 17.92 32.12
N VAL A 82 -47.16 18.69 31.03
CA VAL A 82 -46.03 18.89 30.09
C VAL A 82 -44.89 19.66 30.74
N ASN A 83 -45.19 20.69 31.53
CA ASN A 83 -44.17 21.49 32.21
C ASN A 83 -43.39 20.67 33.24
N ASN A 84 -44.02 19.69 33.89
CA ASN A 84 -43.33 18.74 34.75
C ASN A 84 -42.31 17.86 34.00
N MET A 85 -42.49 17.66 32.68
CA MET A 85 -41.53 16.94 31.84
C MET A 85 -40.38 17.82 31.33
N ALA A 86 -40.36 19.13 31.63
CA ALA A 86 -39.39 20.06 31.06
C ALA A 86 -37.91 19.68 31.30
N GLY A 87 -37.61 19.07 32.44
CA GLY A 87 -36.28 18.54 32.76
C GLY A 87 -35.87 17.38 31.84
N THR A 88 -36.79 16.43 31.60
CA THR A 88 -36.60 15.30 30.68
C THR A 88 -36.43 15.80 29.26
N ILE A 89 -37.30 16.71 28.80
CA ILE A 89 -37.26 17.29 27.46
C ILE A 89 -35.93 18.03 27.24
N SER A 90 -35.51 18.85 28.21
CA SER A 90 -34.22 19.57 28.13
C SER A 90 -33.03 18.62 28.07
N LYS A 91 -33.10 17.46 28.72
CA LYS A 91 -32.05 16.45 28.69
C LYS A 91 -32.00 15.72 27.35
N ASP A 92 -33.14 15.28 26.85
CA ASP A 92 -33.25 14.53 25.58
C ASP A 92 -32.81 15.36 24.37
N PHE A 93 -33.02 16.68 24.43
CA PHE A 93 -32.65 17.63 23.38
C PHE A 93 -31.44 18.51 23.75
N SER A 94 -30.61 18.07 24.68
CA SER A 94 -29.40 18.82 25.07
C SER A 94 -28.51 19.12 23.84
N GLY A 95 -28.16 20.39 23.66
CA GLY A 95 -27.37 20.86 22.51
C GLY A 95 -28.15 21.04 21.20
N LYS A 96 -29.46 20.77 21.17
CA LYS A 96 -30.33 20.82 19.98
C LYS A 96 -31.40 21.93 20.10
N THR A 97 -30.96 23.18 20.23
CA THR A 97 -31.87 24.31 20.52
C THR A 97 -32.91 24.57 19.43
N SER A 98 -32.61 24.26 18.16
CA SER A 98 -33.57 24.34 17.06
C SER A 98 -34.73 23.34 17.22
N SER A 99 -34.42 22.09 17.60
CA SER A 99 -35.41 21.03 17.82
C SER A 99 -36.36 21.31 19.00
N LEU A 100 -35.92 22.09 19.99
CA LEU A 100 -36.78 22.46 21.14
C LEU A 100 -38.02 23.27 20.72
N SER A 101 -37.91 24.08 19.66
CA SER A 101 -39.07 24.81 19.12
C SER A 101 -40.08 23.85 18.49
N GLU A 102 -39.61 22.86 17.72
CA GLU A 102 -40.46 21.84 17.11
C GLU A 102 -41.16 20.97 18.16
N VAL A 103 -40.44 20.58 19.22
CA VAL A 103 -41.02 19.87 20.37
C VAL A 103 -42.12 20.72 21.01
N SER A 104 -41.87 22.02 21.22
CA SER A 104 -42.88 22.91 21.77
C SER A 104 -44.12 23.01 20.87
N THR A 105 -43.96 23.08 19.56
CA THR A 105 -45.09 23.15 18.62
C THR A 105 -45.89 21.86 18.62
N ALA A 106 -45.23 20.70 18.49
CA ALA A 106 -45.91 19.40 18.47
C ALA A 106 -46.67 19.10 19.77
N LEU A 107 -46.13 19.52 20.93
CA LEU A 107 -46.83 19.40 22.21
C LEU A 107 -48.04 20.37 22.30
N LYS A 108 -47.97 21.56 21.70
CA LYS A 108 -49.10 22.50 21.58
C LYS A 108 -50.22 21.94 20.71
N GLU A 109 -49.88 21.40 19.55
CA GLU A 109 -50.84 20.74 18.66
C GLU A 109 -51.51 19.55 19.38
N TYR A 110 -50.73 18.74 20.11
CA TYR A 110 -51.27 17.63 20.89
C TYR A 110 -52.25 18.08 21.98
N PHE A 111 -52.05 19.24 22.64
CA PHE A 111 -53.03 19.78 23.59
C PHE A 111 -54.39 20.00 22.94
N GLU A 112 -54.40 20.68 21.80
CA GLU A 112 -55.62 21.05 21.09
C GLU A 112 -56.33 19.83 20.52
N GLU A 113 -55.58 18.92 19.89
CA GLU A 113 -56.11 17.67 19.36
C GLU A 113 -56.70 16.78 20.46
N PHE A 114 -56.01 16.65 21.60
CA PHE A 114 -56.50 15.84 22.70
C PHE A 114 -57.77 16.43 23.31
N ALA A 115 -57.80 17.73 23.59
CA ALA A 115 -58.97 18.39 24.16
C ALA A 115 -60.19 18.34 23.21
N ALA A 116 -59.98 18.53 21.91
CA ALA A 116 -61.05 18.50 20.91
C ALA A 116 -61.62 17.08 20.66
N SER A 117 -60.80 16.04 20.82
CA SER A 117 -61.19 14.64 20.60
C SER A 117 -61.63 13.91 21.86
N TYR A 118 -61.51 14.53 23.03
CA TYR A 118 -61.89 13.93 24.30
C TYR A 118 -63.42 13.80 24.42
N THR A 119 -63.90 12.58 24.71
CA THR A 119 -65.34 12.24 24.77
C THR A 119 -65.80 11.82 26.16
N GLY A 120 -64.92 11.85 27.16
CA GLY A 120 -65.24 11.55 28.56
C GLY A 120 -65.78 12.76 29.32
N GLU A 121 -65.99 12.60 30.63
CA GLU A 121 -66.35 13.73 31.50
C GLU A 121 -65.18 14.72 31.61
N VAL A 122 -65.47 16.03 31.49
CA VAL A 122 -64.48 17.12 31.45
C VAL A 122 -63.52 17.03 32.64
N SER A 123 -64.03 16.74 33.83
CA SER A 123 -63.27 16.57 35.08
C SER A 123 -62.16 15.51 35.04
N GLY A 124 -62.25 14.54 34.11
CA GLY A 124 -61.25 13.49 33.90
C GLY A 124 -60.26 13.77 32.75
N MET A 125 -60.42 14.87 32.00
CA MET A 125 -59.65 15.14 30.79
C MET A 125 -58.14 15.23 31.06
N ALA A 126 -57.74 15.97 32.10
CA ALA A 126 -56.33 16.16 32.44
C ALA A 126 -55.66 14.86 32.89
N GLU A 127 -56.38 13.99 33.59
CA GLU A 127 -55.85 12.70 34.05
C GLU A 127 -55.67 11.71 32.88
N ALA A 128 -56.62 11.70 31.95
CA ALA A 128 -56.50 10.94 30.71
C ALA A 128 -55.31 11.43 29.87
N PHE A 129 -55.11 12.75 29.78
CA PHE A 129 -53.96 13.34 29.09
C PHE A 129 -52.64 12.97 29.76
N LYS A 130 -52.52 13.11 31.08
CA LYS A 130 -51.32 12.71 31.85
C LYS A 130 -50.92 11.26 31.60
N THR A 131 -51.91 10.37 31.44
CA THR A 131 -51.70 8.95 31.14
C THR A 131 -51.18 8.72 29.72
N ALA A 132 -51.69 9.47 28.74
CA ALA A 132 -51.32 9.32 27.32
C ALA A 132 -50.01 10.06 26.94
N LEU A 133 -49.69 11.14 27.66
CA LEU A 133 -48.58 12.04 27.35
C LEU A 133 -47.21 11.36 27.23
N PRO A 134 -46.79 10.42 28.10
CA PRO A 134 -45.46 9.80 27.98
C PRO A 134 -45.25 9.05 26.66
N ALA A 135 -46.26 8.28 26.22
CA ALA A 135 -46.18 7.54 24.95
C ALA A 135 -46.14 8.51 23.76
N LYS A 136 -47.00 9.54 23.79
CA LYS A 136 -47.03 10.55 22.73
C LYS A 136 -45.75 11.36 22.65
N TYR A 137 -45.15 11.68 23.79
CA TYR A 137 -43.87 12.36 23.85
C TYR A 137 -42.73 11.53 23.22
N GLU A 138 -42.68 10.23 23.47
CA GLU A 138 -41.67 9.36 22.81
C GLU A 138 -41.88 9.32 21.29
N GLU A 139 -43.13 9.31 20.79
CA GLU A 139 -43.41 9.46 19.35
C GLU A 139 -42.88 10.78 18.78
N ILE A 140 -43.19 11.91 19.45
CA ILE A 140 -42.71 13.25 19.07
C ILE A 140 -41.18 13.28 19.06
N LYS A 141 -40.56 12.74 20.11
CA LYS A 141 -39.11 12.67 20.27
C LYS A 141 -38.45 11.87 19.14
N SER A 142 -38.94 10.66 18.86
CA SER A 142 -38.43 9.84 17.76
C SER A 142 -38.62 10.52 16.41
N SER A 143 -39.76 11.18 16.17
CA SER A 143 -40.04 11.88 14.92
C SER A 143 -39.15 13.11 14.69
N ILE A 144 -38.73 13.81 15.74
CA ILE A 144 -37.87 14.99 15.62
C ILE A 144 -36.41 14.57 15.55
N LEU A 145 -35.97 13.64 16.40
CA LEU A 145 -34.57 13.18 16.42
C LEU A 145 -34.17 12.38 15.17
N SER A 146 -35.12 11.74 14.48
CA SER A 146 -34.86 11.07 13.20
C SER A 146 -34.52 12.04 12.07
N LYS A 147 -34.91 13.32 12.22
CA LYS A 147 -34.59 14.40 11.27
C LYS A 147 -33.33 15.18 11.66
N ASP A 148 -32.71 14.88 12.81
CA ASP A 148 -31.46 15.52 13.23
C ASP A 148 -30.36 15.21 12.20
N PRO A 149 -29.64 16.24 11.72
CA PRO A 149 -28.55 16.07 10.77
C PRO A 149 -27.49 15.03 11.19
N ASN A 150 -27.18 14.92 12.48
CA ASN A 150 -26.21 13.95 12.98
C ASN A 150 -26.75 12.51 12.95
N THR A 151 -28.05 12.32 13.23
CA THR A 151 -28.71 11.02 13.12
C THR A 151 -28.74 10.57 11.66
N ILE A 152 -29.13 11.47 10.75
CA ILE A 152 -29.14 11.22 9.31
C ILE A 152 -27.72 10.88 8.82
N LYS A 153 -26.71 11.65 9.25
CA LYS A 153 -25.30 11.41 8.93
C LYS A 153 -24.85 10.00 9.31
N SER A 154 -25.12 9.59 10.57
CA SER A 154 -24.74 8.26 11.04
C SER A 154 -25.37 7.16 10.20
N ASN A 155 -26.69 7.26 9.96
CA ASN A 155 -27.42 6.26 9.18
C ASN A 155 -26.88 6.12 7.75
N VAL A 156 -26.59 7.24 7.08
CA VAL A 156 -26.03 7.24 5.71
C VAL A 156 -24.62 6.64 5.70
N LEU A 157 -23.76 6.99 6.67
CA LEU A 157 -22.41 6.43 6.75
C LEU A 157 -22.43 4.93 7.05
N ASP A 158 -23.32 4.47 7.94
CA ASP A 158 -23.51 3.05 8.27
C ASP A 158 -24.01 2.25 7.06
N GLU A 159 -24.93 2.82 6.28
CA GLU A 159 -25.41 2.22 5.03
C GLU A 159 -24.28 2.07 4.02
N ILE A 160 -23.50 3.13 3.77
CA ILE A 160 -22.35 3.08 2.85
C ILE A 160 -21.28 2.09 3.36
N TYR A 161 -20.99 2.07 4.66
CA TYR A 161 -20.03 1.13 5.24
C TYR A 161 -20.47 -0.33 5.06
N THR A 162 -21.75 -0.60 5.26
CA THR A 162 -22.36 -1.91 5.00
C THR A 162 -22.19 -2.30 3.54
N ASP A 163 -22.51 -1.40 2.60
CA ASP A 163 -22.33 -1.62 1.16
C ASP A 163 -20.87 -1.86 0.73
N LEU A 164 -19.90 -1.34 1.48
CA LEU A 164 -18.47 -1.55 1.24
C LEU A 164 -17.97 -2.90 1.77
N THR A 165 -18.57 -3.41 2.84
CA THR A 165 -18.10 -4.60 3.57
C THR A 165 -18.90 -5.87 3.27
N GLU A 166 -20.13 -5.74 2.77
CA GLU A 166 -20.91 -6.89 2.36
C GLU A 166 -20.41 -7.47 1.03
N PRO A 167 -20.25 -8.81 0.94
CA PRO A 167 -19.87 -9.46 -0.30
C PRO A 167 -20.98 -9.28 -1.35
N LYS A 168 -20.64 -8.63 -2.48
CA LYS A 168 -21.57 -8.44 -3.59
C LYS A 168 -21.50 -9.66 -4.51
N GLY A 169 -22.49 -10.55 -4.43
CA GLY A 169 -22.55 -11.72 -5.31
C GLY A 169 -23.98 -12.17 -5.62
N ASP A 170 -24.29 -12.32 -6.91
CA ASP A 170 -25.49 -12.99 -7.44
C ASP A 170 -25.31 -14.52 -7.52
N GLY A 171 -24.29 -15.06 -6.84
CA GLY A 171 -23.98 -16.48 -6.82
C GLY A 171 -23.08 -16.98 -7.96
N ARG A 172 -22.45 -16.11 -8.78
CA ARG A 172 -21.58 -16.56 -9.89
C ARG A 172 -20.13 -16.09 -9.88
N ALA A 173 -19.71 -15.22 -8.97
CA ALA A 173 -18.31 -15.01 -8.62
C ALA A 173 -18.25 -14.41 -7.22
N GLU A 174 -17.42 -14.97 -6.33
CA GLU A 174 -17.11 -14.33 -5.05
C GLU A 174 -16.29 -13.07 -5.33
N VAL A 175 -16.95 -11.91 -5.34
CA VAL A 175 -16.24 -10.65 -5.16
C VAL A 175 -15.86 -10.62 -3.69
N GLU A 176 -14.58 -10.82 -3.38
CA GLU A 176 -14.08 -10.75 -2.01
C GLU A 176 -14.53 -9.42 -1.38
N ALA A 177 -15.10 -9.52 -0.18
CA ALA A 177 -15.46 -8.37 0.63
C ALA A 177 -14.24 -7.47 0.82
N MET A 178 -14.44 -6.15 0.79
CA MET A 178 -13.35 -5.22 1.00
C MET A 178 -12.69 -5.46 2.38
N PRO A 179 -11.35 -5.44 2.46
CA PRO A 179 -10.67 -5.55 3.74
C PRO A 179 -11.18 -4.51 4.74
N ALA A 180 -11.48 -4.96 5.98
CA ALA A 180 -12.09 -4.11 7.00
C ALA A 180 -11.26 -2.86 7.33
N ALA A 181 -9.93 -2.93 7.21
CA ALA A 181 -9.03 -1.78 7.39
C ALA A 181 -9.28 -0.70 6.33
N THR A 182 -9.38 -1.11 5.06
CA THR A 182 -9.67 -0.23 3.93
C THR A 182 -11.06 0.40 4.04
N ALA A 183 -12.08 -0.40 4.37
CA ALA A 183 -13.44 0.10 4.58
C ALA A 183 -13.52 1.14 5.70
N LYS A 184 -12.83 0.91 6.83
CA LYS A 184 -12.74 1.88 7.94
C LYS A 184 -12.05 3.17 7.54
N ARG A 185 -11.00 3.08 6.72
CA ARG A 185 -10.28 4.25 6.24
C ARG A 185 -11.17 5.11 5.33
N ILE A 186 -11.90 4.49 4.41
CA ILE A 186 -12.88 5.18 3.55
C ILE A 186 -13.95 5.84 4.41
N ALA A 187 -14.55 5.13 5.38
CA ALA A 187 -15.59 5.68 6.25
C ALA A 187 -15.12 6.94 7.00
N LYS A 188 -13.87 6.98 7.47
CA LYS A 188 -13.31 8.15 8.14
C LYS A 188 -13.19 9.38 7.23
N GLU A 189 -12.80 9.19 5.97
CA GLU A 189 -12.77 10.29 4.99
C GLU A 189 -14.19 10.76 4.64
N LEU A 190 -15.14 9.83 4.50
CA LEU A 190 -16.55 10.16 4.27
C LEU A 190 -17.18 10.92 5.44
N GLU A 191 -16.82 10.60 6.68
CA GLU A 191 -17.30 11.31 7.86
C GLU A 191 -16.87 12.79 7.85
N ALA A 192 -15.59 13.04 7.53
CA ALA A 192 -15.08 14.41 7.41
C ALA A 192 -15.74 15.20 6.28
N GLU A 193 -16.08 14.53 5.17
CA GLU A 193 -16.79 15.15 4.05
C GLU A 193 -18.28 15.40 4.36
N ALA A 194 -18.94 14.48 5.05
CA ALA A 194 -20.32 14.64 5.48
C ALA A 194 -20.50 15.84 6.42
N ASP A 195 -19.56 16.05 7.34
CA ASP A 195 -19.55 17.22 8.24
C ASP A 195 -19.43 18.54 7.48
N LYS A 196 -18.70 18.57 6.34
CA LYS A 196 -18.62 19.77 5.50
C LYS A 196 -19.93 20.00 4.75
N PHE A 197 -20.48 18.94 4.16
CA PHE A 197 -21.73 19.00 3.41
C PHE A 197 -22.88 19.54 4.27
N ILE A 198 -23.06 18.98 5.48
CA ILE A 198 -24.15 19.36 6.39
C ILE A 198 -24.06 20.83 6.83
N LYS A 199 -22.85 21.38 7.04
CA LYS A 199 -22.68 22.79 7.47
C LYS A 199 -23.16 23.81 6.43
N GLY A 200 -23.14 23.46 5.15
CA GLY A 200 -23.58 24.33 4.06
C GLY A 200 -24.94 23.95 3.45
N TYR A 201 -25.60 22.92 3.99
CA TYR A 201 -26.79 22.34 3.39
C TYR A 201 -28.04 23.19 3.67
N ASN A 202 -28.75 23.55 2.59
CA ASN A 202 -29.99 24.33 2.63
C ASN A 202 -31.16 23.63 1.90
N GLY A 203 -31.02 22.34 1.55
CA GLY A 203 -32.05 21.58 0.85
C GLY A 203 -33.12 20.97 1.78
N GLU A 204 -34.07 20.26 1.20
CA GLU A 204 -35.22 19.69 1.94
C GLU A 204 -35.04 18.20 2.33
N ASN A 205 -34.15 17.46 1.64
CA ASN A 205 -33.97 16.01 1.83
C ASN A 205 -32.50 15.66 2.08
N LEU A 206 -32.02 16.00 3.29
CA LEU A 206 -30.62 15.82 3.66
C LEU A 206 -30.15 14.38 3.49
N GLN A 207 -30.98 13.38 3.80
CA GLN A 207 -30.59 11.97 3.70
C GLN A 207 -30.24 11.57 2.27
N THR A 208 -31.12 11.90 1.32
CA THR A 208 -30.93 11.53 -0.09
C THR A 208 -29.76 12.29 -0.70
N ASP A 209 -29.67 13.59 -0.42
CA ASP A 209 -28.64 14.45 -0.99
C ASP A 209 -27.25 14.14 -0.40
N LEU A 210 -27.16 13.87 0.91
CA LEU A 210 -25.91 13.46 1.55
C LEU A 210 -25.41 12.13 1.01
N LYS A 211 -26.30 11.13 0.85
CA LYS A 211 -25.93 9.84 0.29
C LYS A 211 -25.37 9.99 -1.12
N ALA A 212 -26.08 10.71 -1.99
CA ALA A 212 -25.63 10.97 -3.35
C ALA A 212 -24.29 11.73 -3.40
N HIS A 213 -24.09 12.72 -2.52
CA HIS A 213 -22.84 13.47 -2.42
C HIS A 213 -21.67 12.57 -2.04
N LEU A 214 -21.83 11.73 -1.01
CA LEU A 214 -20.77 10.83 -0.54
C LEU A 214 -20.45 9.73 -1.57
N GLU A 215 -21.46 9.19 -2.26
CA GLU A 215 -21.26 8.24 -3.36
C GLU A 215 -20.51 8.86 -4.54
N GLU A 216 -20.84 10.10 -4.92
CA GLU A 216 -20.12 10.86 -5.94
C GLU A 216 -18.68 11.16 -5.49
N TYR A 217 -18.50 11.59 -4.25
CA TYR A 217 -17.19 11.92 -3.68
C TYR A 217 -16.25 10.72 -3.69
N MET A 218 -16.77 9.53 -3.34
CA MET A 218 -16.02 8.28 -3.29
C MET A 218 -15.73 7.68 -4.67
N ASN A 219 -16.71 7.66 -5.57
CA ASN A 219 -16.69 6.85 -6.78
C ASN A 219 -16.38 7.61 -8.07
N LYS A 220 -16.36 8.95 -8.07
CA LYS A 220 -15.93 9.76 -9.22
C LYS A 220 -14.56 10.37 -8.96
N SER A 221 -13.68 10.25 -9.94
CA SER A 221 -12.41 10.97 -10.00
C SER A 221 -12.64 12.48 -10.20
N ASP A 222 -11.61 13.29 -9.98
CA ASP A 222 -11.68 14.74 -10.20
C ASP A 222 -11.95 15.08 -11.67
N ALA A 223 -11.34 14.31 -12.58
CA ALA A 223 -11.58 14.40 -14.01
C ALA A 223 -13.04 14.08 -14.39
N GLU A 224 -13.66 13.10 -13.74
CA GLU A 224 -15.08 12.76 -13.97
C GLU A 224 -16.03 13.81 -13.39
N LYS A 225 -15.74 14.33 -12.18
CA LYS A 225 -16.53 15.40 -11.54
C LYS A 225 -16.57 16.66 -12.40
N LEU A 226 -15.47 16.98 -13.08
CA LEU A 226 -15.33 18.19 -13.90
C LEU A 226 -15.44 17.94 -15.40
N LYS A 227 -15.83 16.74 -15.84
CA LYS A 227 -15.87 16.37 -17.26
C LYS A 227 -16.66 17.35 -18.10
N ASP A 228 -17.87 17.71 -17.66
CA ASP A 228 -18.75 18.62 -18.40
C ASP A 228 -18.22 20.05 -18.40
N ALA A 229 -17.67 20.50 -17.26
CA ALA A 229 -17.05 21.82 -17.15
C ALA A 229 -15.79 21.93 -18.03
N ALA A 230 -14.96 20.90 -18.06
CA ALA A 230 -13.77 20.80 -18.90
C ALA A 230 -14.15 20.79 -20.39
N ALA A 231 -15.14 19.98 -20.77
CA ALA A 231 -15.65 19.94 -22.15
C ALA A 231 -16.20 21.29 -22.59
N LYS A 232 -16.97 21.97 -21.72
CA LYS A 232 -17.49 23.32 -21.97
C LYS A 232 -16.36 24.34 -22.14
N PHE A 233 -15.37 24.35 -21.24
CA PHE A 233 -14.21 25.22 -21.35
C PHE A 233 -13.45 24.99 -22.66
N ASN A 234 -13.13 23.73 -23.00
CA ASN A 234 -12.39 23.38 -24.21
C ASN A 234 -13.15 23.76 -25.49
N ALA A 235 -14.46 23.52 -25.53
CA ALA A 235 -15.30 23.92 -26.66
C ALA A 235 -15.33 25.45 -26.82
N SER A 236 -15.48 26.19 -25.71
CA SER A 236 -15.42 27.64 -25.71
C SER A 236 -14.05 28.18 -26.10
N ALA A 237 -12.96 27.59 -25.60
CA ALA A 237 -11.58 27.98 -25.91
C ALA A 237 -11.16 27.66 -27.36
N ALA A 238 -11.79 26.66 -27.98
CA ALA A 238 -11.60 26.34 -29.39
C ALA A 238 -12.36 27.28 -30.34
N SER A 239 -13.31 28.07 -29.84
CA SER A 239 -14.05 29.05 -30.65
C SER A 239 -13.23 30.29 -31.00
N PHE A 240 -12.13 30.54 -30.29
CA PHE A 240 -11.17 31.58 -30.62
C PHE A 240 -10.28 31.15 -31.80
N GLY A 241 -9.86 32.11 -32.63
CA GLY A 241 -8.98 31.86 -33.76
C GLY A 241 -7.59 31.34 -33.34
N ALA A 242 -6.66 31.23 -34.30
CA ALA A 242 -5.30 30.73 -34.05
C ALA A 242 -4.47 31.60 -33.08
N MET A 243 -4.92 32.83 -32.79
CA MET A 243 -4.30 33.75 -31.84
C MET A 243 -5.41 34.44 -31.06
N ILE A 244 -5.31 34.49 -29.74
CA ILE A 244 -6.30 35.09 -28.85
C ILE A 244 -5.93 36.55 -28.59
N ASP A 245 -6.82 37.49 -28.95
CA ASP A 245 -6.57 38.91 -28.68
C ASP A 245 -6.60 39.21 -27.18
N ASN A 246 -5.62 39.98 -26.71
CA ASN A 246 -5.45 40.38 -25.31
C ASN A 246 -6.49 41.42 -24.84
N GLY A 247 -7.39 41.85 -25.73
CA GLY A 247 -8.57 42.67 -25.43
C GLY A 247 -9.83 41.86 -25.10
N ALA A 248 -10.76 41.83 -26.05
CA ALA A 248 -12.11 41.27 -25.83
C ALA A 248 -12.10 39.74 -25.66
N ASP A 249 -11.20 39.04 -26.37
CA ASP A 249 -11.15 37.59 -26.35
C ASP A 249 -10.57 37.05 -25.03
N LEU A 250 -9.50 37.67 -24.50
CA LEU A 250 -9.00 37.38 -23.15
C LEU A 250 -10.06 37.58 -22.07
N THR A 251 -10.90 38.61 -22.20
CA THR A 251 -11.98 38.88 -21.22
C THR A 251 -12.99 37.73 -21.20
N LYS A 252 -13.44 37.26 -22.37
CA LYS A 252 -14.35 36.11 -22.49
C LYS A 252 -13.70 34.81 -22.02
N LEU A 253 -12.43 34.59 -22.37
CA LEU A 253 -11.71 33.39 -21.92
C LEU A 253 -11.60 33.33 -20.39
N LYS A 254 -11.38 34.48 -19.72
CA LYS A 254 -11.40 34.57 -18.26
C LYS A 254 -12.77 34.24 -17.66
N GLU A 255 -13.86 34.58 -18.33
CA GLU A 255 -15.21 34.18 -17.90
C GLU A 255 -15.39 32.66 -17.99
N TYR A 256 -15.00 32.03 -19.10
CA TYR A 256 -15.05 30.58 -19.25
C TYR A 256 -14.14 29.85 -18.25
N ALA A 257 -12.92 30.35 -18.04
CA ALA A 257 -12.02 29.82 -17.01
C ALA A 257 -12.62 29.97 -15.61
N LYS A 258 -13.26 31.10 -15.31
CA LYS A 258 -13.96 31.31 -14.03
C LYS A 258 -15.09 30.31 -13.83
N GLU A 259 -15.90 30.02 -14.85
CA GLU A 259 -16.96 29.01 -14.77
C GLU A 259 -16.41 27.62 -14.43
N PHE A 260 -15.32 27.20 -15.10
CA PHE A 260 -14.65 25.93 -14.78
C PHE A 260 -14.13 25.90 -13.34
N LEU A 261 -13.47 26.97 -12.89
CA LEU A 261 -12.90 27.05 -11.54
C LEU A 261 -13.97 27.11 -10.44
N LEU A 262 -15.13 27.70 -10.73
CA LEU A 262 -16.29 27.68 -9.83
C LEU A 262 -16.88 26.27 -9.73
N ALA A 263 -16.99 25.55 -10.85
CA ALA A 263 -17.41 24.14 -10.84
C ALA A 263 -16.43 23.27 -10.05
N ALA A 264 -15.12 23.51 -10.16
CA ALA A 264 -14.11 22.85 -9.33
C ALA A 264 -14.33 23.11 -7.83
N LEU A 265 -14.57 24.37 -7.45
CA LEU A 265 -14.82 24.75 -6.06
C LEU A 265 -16.10 24.10 -5.51
N ASP A 266 -17.19 24.11 -6.28
CA ASP A 266 -18.48 23.51 -5.93
C ASP A 266 -18.37 21.98 -5.74
N LYS A 267 -17.61 21.33 -6.62
CA LYS A 267 -17.34 19.88 -6.54
C LYS A 267 -16.22 19.50 -5.56
N GLY A 268 -15.67 20.46 -4.82
CA GLY A 268 -14.60 20.24 -3.86
C GLY A 268 -13.26 19.81 -4.48
N VAL A 269 -13.07 19.99 -5.80
CA VAL A 269 -11.85 19.62 -6.51
C VAL A 269 -10.81 20.74 -6.35
N THR A 270 -9.64 20.39 -5.82
CA THR A 270 -8.55 21.36 -5.65
C THR A 270 -7.75 21.51 -6.94
N VAL A 271 -7.76 22.70 -7.52
CA VAL A 271 -7.02 23.03 -8.74
C VAL A 271 -5.98 24.13 -8.49
N LYS A 272 -4.91 24.17 -9.29
CA LYS A 272 -3.87 25.20 -9.23
C LYS A 272 -3.76 25.92 -10.57
N LEU A 273 -3.96 27.23 -10.58
CA LEU A 273 -3.79 28.05 -11.79
C LEU A 273 -2.77 29.17 -11.53
N GLY A 274 -1.74 29.27 -12.37
CA GLY A 274 -0.70 30.31 -12.26
C GLY A 274 -0.02 30.32 -10.88
N GLY A 275 0.29 29.12 -10.35
CA GLY A 275 0.85 28.92 -9.02
C GLY A 275 -0.10 29.22 -7.85
N THR A 276 -1.37 29.53 -8.10
CA THR A 276 -2.38 29.83 -7.07
C THR A 276 -3.24 28.60 -6.83
N THR A 277 -3.30 28.10 -5.59
CA THR A 277 -4.25 27.04 -5.23
C THR A 277 -5.63 27.64 -5.03
N ILE A 278 -6.64 27.11 -5.73
CA ILE A 278 -8.00 27.62 -5.71
C ILE A 278 -8.77 26.93 -4.58
N LYS A 279 -9.10 27.70 -3.53
CA LYS A 279 -9.91 27.24 -2.39
C LYS A 279 -11.11 28.16 -2.10
N THR A 280 -11.21 29.28 -2.79
CA THR A 280 -12.24 30.30 -2.61
C THR A 280 -12.47 31.03 -3.93
N GLU A 281 -13.63 31.66 -4.09
CA GLU A 281 -13.91 32.52 -5.25
C GLU A 281 -12.93 33.71 -5.36
N ALA A 282 -12.44 34.22 -4.24
CA ALA A 282 -11.43 35.27 -4.20
C ALA A 282 -10.09 34.79 -4.79
N ALA A 283 -9.71 33.53 -4.56
CA ALA A 283 -8.52 32.92 -5.14
C ALA A 283 -8.64 32.80 -6.67
N ILE A 284 -9.85 32.48 -7.20
CA ILE A 284 -10.13 32.46 -8.65
C ILE A 284 -9.83 33.81 -9.27
N THR A 285 -10.40 34.87 -8.69
CA THR A 285 -10.19 36.24 -9.19
C THR A 285 -8.72 36.65 -9.15
N THR A 286 -7.99 36.22 -8.11
CA THR A 286 -6.55 36.50 -7.96
C THR A 286 -5.71 35.75 -9.00
N ALA A 287 -6.01 34.47 -9.24
CA ALA A 287 -5.31 33.65 -10.21
C ALA A 287 -5.49 34.18 -11.63
N LEU A 288 -6.73 34.48 -12.05
CA LEU A 288 -7.04 34.97 -13.39
C LEU A 288 -6.44 36.36 -13.68
N LYS A 289 -6.21 37.19 -12.65
CA LYS A 289 -5.53 38.49 -12.79
C LYS A 289 -4.06 38.38 -13.18
N LYS A 290 -3.41 37.23 -12.93
CA LYS A 290 -1.99 37.03 -13.28
C LYS A 290 -1.76 36.86 -14.78
N PHE A 291 -2.80 36.52 -15.54
CA PHE A 291 -2.71 36.31 -16.98
C PHE A 291 -3.07 37.59 -17.72
N SER A 292 -2.09 38.15 -18.42
CA SER A 292 -2.26 39.27 -19.38
C SER A 292 -2.34 38.81 -20.82
N ASP A 293 -2.03 37.53 -21.08
CA ASP A 293 -2.00 36.93 -22.40
C ASP A 293 -3.04 35.80 -22.51
N GLY A 294 -3.80 35.80 -23.62
CA GLY A 294 -4.87 34.83 -23.86
C GLY A 294 -4.39 33.42 -24.15
N ASP A 295 -3.28 33.28 -24.88
CA ASP A 295 -2.70 31.99 -25.22
C ASP A 295 -2.06 31.35 -23.98
N GLU A 296 -1.41 32.14 -23.11
CA GLU A 296 -0.91 31.69 -21.81
C GLU A 296 -2.02 31.18 -20.89
N LEU A 297 -3.16 31.89 -20.80
CA LEU A 297 -4.30 31.45 -19.99
C LEU A 297 -4.91 30.16 -20.52
N LYS A 298 -5.07 30.05 -21.85
CA LYS A 298 -5.59 28.84 -22.48
C LYS A 298 -4.70 27.64 -22.18
N ALA A 299 -3.39 27.77 -22.41
CA ALA A 299 -2.44 26.69 -22.15
C ALA A 299 -2.44 26.27 -20.67
N ALA A 300 -2.44 27.24 -19.74
CA ALA A 300 -2.48 26.94 -18.31
C ALA A 300 -3.78 26.24 -17.88
N MET A 301 -4.92 26.57 -18.50
CA MET A 301 -6.18 25.88 -18.22
C MET A 301 -6.23 24.47 -18.83
N GLU A 302 -5.68 24.28 -20.03
CA GLU A 302 -5.53 22.95 -20.63
C GLU A 302 -4.63 22.04 -19.78
N GLU A 303 -3.54 22.58 -19.23
CA GLU A 303 -2.67 21.89 -18.27
C GLU A 303 -3.43 21.53 -16.98
N VAL A 304 -4.19 22.46 -16.40
CA VAL A 304 -5.05 22.19 -15.23
C VAL A 304 -6.03 21.04 -15.48
N ILE A 305 -6.66 21.01 -16.65
CA ILE A 305 -7.62 19.96 -17.03
C ILE A 305 -6.89 18.61 -17.21
N ALA A 306 -5.71 18.61 -17.83
CA ALA A 306 -4.92 17.40 -18.05
C ALA A 306 -4.34 16.81 -16.75
N GLU A 307 -4.05 17.65 -15.75
CA GLU A 307 -3.53 17.23 -14.43
C GLU A 307 -4.61 16.78 -13.44
N LEU A 308 -5.90 16.84 -13.80
CA LEU A 308 -6.97 16.35 -12.93
C LEU A 308 -6.78 14.86 -12.62
N ASN A 309 -6.92 14.50 -11.35
CA ASN A 309 -6.80 13.11 -10.92
C ASN A 309 -7.86 12.26 -11.65
N THR A 310 -7.41 11.19 -12.30
CA THR A 310 -8.26 10.22 -13.01
C THR A 310 -8.59 9.02 -12.15
N GLU A 311 -7.99 8.92 -10.97
CA GLU A 311 -8.25 7.85 -10.01
C GLU A 311 -9.31 8.29 -8.99
N THR A 312 -10.20 7.36 -8.63
CA THR A 312 -11.23 7.62 -7.61
C THR A 312 -10.59 7.63 -6.22
N LEU A 313 -11.20 8.34 -5.27
CA LEU A 313 -10.76 8.30 -3.87
C LEU A 313 -10.75 6.86 -3.34
N LYS A 314 -11.79 6.09 -3.67
CA LYS A 314 -11.89 4.67 -3.31
C LYS A 314 -10.68 3.88 -3.77
N ASN A 315 -10.32 3.94 -5.05
CA ASN A 315 -9.20 3.18 -5.60
C ASN A 315 -7.86 3.67 -5.05
N THR A 316 -7.70 4.99 -4.86
CA THR A 316 -6.51 5.56 -4.24
C THR A 316 -6.29 4.98 -2.84
N LEU A 317 -7.32 4.99 -2.00
CA LEU A 317 -7.23 4.47 -0.63
C LEU A 317 -7.05 2.94 -0.58
N ILE A 318 -7.64 2.20 -1.51
CA ILE A 318 -7.39 0.76 -1.67
C ILE A 318 -5.89 0.52 -1.93
N LYS A 319 -5.33 1.16 -2.95
CA LYS A 319 -3.91 1.02 -3.32
C LYS A 319 -2.98 1.38 -2.17
N GLU A 320 -3.27 2.46 -1.45
CA GLU A 320 -2.43 2.86 -0.31
C GLU A 320 -2.48 1.87 0.86
N GLU A 321 -3.64 1.28 1.16
CA GLU A 321 -3.74 0.25 2.21
C GLU A 321 -3.13 -1.08 1.76
N GLU A 322 -3.22 -1.43 0.48
CA GLU A 322 -2.49 -2.57 -0.10
C GLU A 322 -0.97 -2.37 0.01
N ILE A 323 -0.46 -1.18 -0.32
CA ILE A 323 0.95 -0.84 -0.15
C ILE A 323 1.36 -0.95 1.32
N LYS A 324 0.60 -0.40 2.26
CA LYS A 324 0.91 -0.51 3.70
C LYS A 324 0.89 -1.95 4.19
N ALA A 325 -0.07 -2.76 3.73
CA ALA A 325 -0.14 -4.17 4.07
C ALA A 325 1.08 -4.93 3.54
N GLN A 326 1.50 -4.62 2.31
CA GLN A 326 2.70 -5.17 1.69
C GLN A 326 3.97 -4.73 2.43
N GLU A 327 4.12 -3.45 2.75
CA GLU A 327 5.23 -2.92 3.55
C GLU A 327 5.29 -3.57 4.93
N ALA A 328 4.15 -3.78 5.58
CA ALA A 328 4.08 -4.48 6.86
C ALA A 328 4.49 -5.96 6.74
N ALA A 329 4.06 -6.63 5.67
CA ALA A 329 4.44 -8.01 5.38
C ALA A 329 5.93 -8.16 5.03
N ASP A 330 6.50 -7.18 4.33
CA ASP A 330 7.92 -7.15 3.98
C ASP A 330 8.77 -6.81 5.19
N LYS A 331 8.32 -5.90 6.06
CA LYS A 331 8.96 -5.64 7.35
C LYS A 331 8.92 -6.85 8.29
N ALA A 332 7.78 -7.54 8.38
CA ALA A 332 7.66 -8.76 9.18
C ALA A 332 8.62 -9.87 8.70
N PHE A 333 8.93 -9.89 7.40
CA PHE A 333 9.90 -10.78 6.80
C PHE A 333 11.35 -10.39 7.11
N THR A 334 11.72 -9.12 6.92
CA THR A 334 13.08 -8.62 7.19
C THR A 334 13.46 -8.62 8.67
N ASP A 335 12.47 -8.58 9.57
CA ASP A 335 12.67 -8.72 11.02
C ASP A 335 13.11 -10.14 11.44
N ILE A 336 12.93 -11.16 10.60
CA ILE A 336 13.40 -12.52 10.88
C ILE A 336 14.89 -12.60 10.54
N LYS A 337 15.74 -12.54 11.57
CA LYS A 337 17.19 -12.73 11.43
C LYS A 337 17.52 -14.11 10.86
N GLY A 338 18.61 -14.19 10.09
CA GLY A 338 19.04 -15.42 9.44
C GLY A 338 19.28 -16.60 10.41
N ASP A 339 19.68 -16.33 11.65
CA ASP A 339 19.84 -17.40 12.67
C ASP A 339 18.53 -18.18 12.94
N ALA A 340 17.36 -17.57 12.74
CA ALA A 340 16.07 -18.23 12.92
C ALA A 340 15.76 -19.25 11.80
N TYR A 341 16.48 -19.20 10.68
CA TYR A 341 16.33 -20.13 9.55
C TYR A 341 17.22 -21.38 9.66
N LYS A 342 18.01 -21.48 10.74
CA LYS A 342 18.80 -22.68 11.00
C LYS A 342 17.89 -23.88 11.26
N VAL A 343 18.20 -24.99 10.61
CA VAL A 343 17.53 -26.28 10.87
C VAL A 343 18.10 -26.90 12.14
N ASP A 344 17.22 -27.55 12.90
CA ASP A 344 17.61 -28.37 14.04
C ASP A 344 18.03 -29.75 13.54
N ALA A 345 19.33 -30.04 13.64
CA ALA A 345 19.90 -31.32 13.25
C ALA A 345 19.32 -32.50 14.04
N SER A 346 18.86 -32.28 15.28
CA SER A 346 18.27 -33.34 16.11
C SER A 346 16.89 -33.81 15.64
N LEU A 347 16.21 -32.98 14.84
CA LEU A 347 14.90 -33.28 14.27
C LEU A 347 14.99 -33.92 12.88
N ILE A 348 16.19 -34.13 12.34
CA ILE A 348 16.40 -34.79 11.05
C ILE A 348 16.48 -36.30 11.27
N ASP A 349 15.66 -37.05 10.52
CA ASP A 349 15.79 -38.49 10.41
C ASP A 349 16.90 -38.86 9.42
N TYR A 350 18.02 -39.34 9.98
CA TYR A 350 19.17 -39.82 9.22
C TYR A 350 19.10 -41.30 8.85
N SER A 351 18.02 -42.03 9.23
CA SER A 351 17.90 -43.48 9.00
C SER A 351 17.87 -43.88 7.52
N SER A 352 17.46 -42.96 6.64
CA SER A 352 17.47 -43.16 5.20
C SER A 352 18.85 -43.01 4.56
N ILE A 353 19.87 -42.56 5.31
CA ILE A 353 21.23 -42.36 4.81
C ILE A 353 22.07 -43.58 5.16
N ASP A 354 22.30 -44.44 4.16
CA ASP A 354 23.10 -45.64 4.33
C ASP A 354 24.52 -45.30 4.84
N GLY A 355 24.99 -46.06 5.83
CA GLY A 355 26.28 -45.84 6.46
C GLY A 355 26.37 -44.68 7.47
N TYR A 356 25.32 -43.87 7.68
CA TYR A 356 25.37 -42.76 8.65
C TYR A 356 25.61 -43.24 10.10
N PHE A 357 24.81 -44.19 10.60
CA PHE A 357 24.92 -44.68 11.99
C PHE A 357 26.08 -45.65 12.23
N ASN A 358 26.63 -46.25 11.17
CA ASN A 358 27.69 -47.26 11.26
C ASN A 358 29.08 -46.72 10.91
N ASN A 359 29.24 -45.39 10.79
CA ASN A 359 30.46 -44.74 10.30
C ASN A 359 30.95 -45.31 8.95
N GLY A 360 30.01 -45.57 8.05
CA GLY A 360 30.28 -46.02 6.70
C GLY A 360 31.11 -45.01 5.91
N GLU A 361 31.82 -45.52 4.91
CA GLU A 361 32.70 -44.71 4.07
C GLU A 361 32.32 -44.86 2.59
N ILE A 362 32.26 -43.73 1.88
CA ILE A 362 32.29 -43.74 0.42
C ILE A 362 33.73 -44.05 0.00
N TYR A 363 33.95 -45.20 -0.61
CA TYR A 363 35.24 -45.62 -1.12
C TYR A 363 35.28 -45.66 -2.65
N GLU A 364 36.15 -44.86 -3.26
CA GLU A 364 36.23 -44.75 -4.71
C GLU A 364 37.64 -44.91 -5.29
N ARG A 365 37.69 -45.51 -6.49
CA ARG A 365 38.94 -45.73 -7.25
C ARG A 365 38.85 -45.15 -8.65
N GLY A 366 39.82 -44.31 -8.99
CA GLY A 366 39.93 -43.66 -10.29
C GLY A 366 41.37 -43.55 -10.77
N LYS A 367 41.58 -43.01 -11.98
CA LYS A 367 42.93 -42.80 -12.54
C LYS A 367 43.61 -41.67 -11.77
N GLY A 368 44.72 -41.97 -11.09
CA GLY A 368 45.39 -40.99 -10.22
C GLY A 368 44.54 -40.51 -9.04
N TRP A 369 45.00 -39.46 -8.36
CA TRP A 369 44.28 -38.83 -7.23
C TRP A 369 43.02 -38.10 -7.69
N GLY A 370 43.14 -37.24 -8.72
CA GLY A 370 42.01 -36.45 -9.25
C GLY A 370 40.83 -37.34 -9.64
N GLY A 371 41.07 -38.38 -10.44
CA GLY A 371 39.98 -39.27 -10.86
C GLY A 371 39.36 -40.12 -9.75
N SER A 372 40.04 -40.36 -8.62
CA SER A 372 39.40 -40.96 -7.44
C SER A 372 38.62 -39.94 -6.61
N ARG A 373 39.16 -38.72 -6.47
CA ARG A 373 38.51 -37.60 -5.77
C ARG A 373 37.21 -37.22 -6.45
N ASP A 374 37.20 -37.05 -7.77
CA ASP A 374 36.02 -36.65 -8.55
C ASP A 374 34.88 -37.66 -8.41
N LYS A 375 35.21 -38.97 -8.35
CA LYS A 375 34.23 -40.02 -8.12
C LYS A 375 33.67 -40.02 -6.70
N ALA A 376 34.54 -39.85 -5.71
CA ALA A 376 34.11 -39.74 -4.32
C ALA A 376 33.22 -38.50 -4.13
N TYR A 377 33.60 -37.37 -4.74
CA TYR A 377 32.80 -36.14 -4.76
C TYR A 377 31.42 -36.38 -5.36
N ALA A 378 31.33 -36.99 -6.55
CA ALA A 378 30.05 -37.27 -7.21
C ALA A 378 29.12 -38.15 -6.34
N LYS A 379 29.66 -39.18 -5.67
CA LYS A 379 28.87 -40.00 -4.73
C LYS A 379 28.48 -39.26 -3.46
N GLY A 380 29.37 -38.43 -2.90
CA GLY A 380 29.04 -37.59 -1.75
C GLY A 380 27.91 -36.62 -2.09
N GLN A 381 27.94 -36.05 -3.29
CA GLN A 381 26.88 -35.20 -3.81
C GLN A 381 25.57 -35.97 -3.98
N GLU A 382 25.57 -37.18 -4.54
CA GLU A 382 24.38 -38.02 -4.65
C GLU A 382 23.70 -38.25 -3.30
N VAL A 383 24.48 -38.50 -2.24
CA VAL A 383 23.98 -38.68 -0.88
C VAL A 383 23.34 -37.39 -0.34
N LEU A 384 24.01 -36.25 -0.49
CA LEU A 384 23.55 -34.97 0.04
C LEU A 384 22.41 -34.34 -0.78
N SER A 385 22.32 -34.65 -2.08
CA SER A 385 21.24 -34.22 -2.98
C SER A 385 19.97 -35.09 -2.83
N SER A 386 19.91 -36.00 -1.85
CA SER A 386 18.71 -36.82 -1.62
C SER A 386 17.50 -35.96 -1.21
N ASP A 387 16.35 -36.25 -1.82
CA ASP A 387 15.09 -35.54 -1.54
C ASP A 387 14.69 -35.65 -0.06
N THR A 388 15.02 -36.76 0.61
CA THR A 388 14.65 -37.00 2.01
C THR A 388 15.28 -35.98 2.96
N LEU A 389 16.58 -35.68 2.82
CA LEU A 389 17.26 -34.71 3.67
C LEU A 389 16.79 -33.29 3.36
N LYS A 390 16.73 -32.95 2.06
CA LYS A 390 16.29 -31.64 1.57
C LYS A 390 14.86 -31.31 2.00
N ASN A 391 13.92 -32.23 1.84
CA ASN A 391 12.51 -32.02 2.17
C ASN A 391 12.30 -31.86 3.68
N GLN A 392 13.04 -32.57 4.52
CA GLN A 392 12.99 -32.39 5.98
C GLN A 392 13.49 -30.99 6.39
N MET A 393 14.61 -30.55 5.83
CA MET A 393 15.17 -29.22 6.09
C MET A 393 14.23 -28.11 5.59
N LYS A 394 13.65 -28.28 4.40
CA LYS A 394 12.64 -27.38 3.84
C LYS A 394 11.42 -27.28 4.75
N ALA A 395 10.89 -28.43 5.20
CA ALA A 395 9.69 -28.49 6.04
C ALA A 395 9.89 -27.73 7.38
N GLN A 396 11.04 -27.87 8.03
CA GLN A 396 11.33 -27.13 9.26
C GLN A 396 11.27 -25.60 9.04
N ILE A 397 11.86 -25.11 7.94
CA ILE A 397 11.85 -23.68 7.61
C ILE A 397 10.45 -23.23 7.20
N THR A 398 9.71 -24.03 6.43
CA THR A 398 8.32 -23.75 6.05
C THR A 398 7.45 -23.56 7.29
N SER A 399 7.49 -24.47 8.26
CA SER A 399 6.69 -24.35 9.49
C SER A 399 7.08 -23.12 10.33
N MET A 400 8.36 -22.74 10.35
CA MET A 400 8.83 -21.54 11.02
C MET A 400 8.25 -20.25 10.38
N LEU A 401 8.19 -20.21 9.05
CA LEU A 401 7.65 -19.08 8.29
C LEU A 401 6.12 -18.99 8.39
N GLU A 402 5.43 -20.13 8.29
CA GLU A 402 3.97 -20.20 8.43
C GLU A 402 3.51 -19.72 9.81
N ALA A 403 4.24 -20.07 10.88
CA ALA A 403 3.98 -19.57 12.23
C ALA A 403 4.08 -18.04 12.35
N LYS A 404 4.71 -17.38 11.38
CA LYS A 404 4.86 -15.92 11.28
C LYS A 404 3.99 -15.30 10.18
N GLY A 405 3.13 -16.08 9.52
CA GLY A 405 2.26 -15.62 8.43
C GLY A 405 3.00 -15.35 7.12
N ILE A 406 4.15 -15.99 6.89
CA ILE A 406 4.98 -15.77 5.71
C ILE A 406 5.01 -17.04 4.84
N SER A 407 4.81 -16.89 3.54
CA SER A 407 4.97 -18.00 2.58
C SER A 407 6.44 -18.36 2.38
N PHE A 408 6.74 -19.67 2.33
CA PHE A 408 8.05 -20.19 1.96
C PHE A 408 8.50 -19.73 0.55
N ASP A 409 7.56 -19.40 -0.33
CA ASP A 409 7.88 -18.95 -1.69
C ASP A 409 8.79 -17.71 -1.71
N LYS A 410 8.74 -16.87 -0.65
CA LYS A 410 9.63 -15.70 -0.51
C LYS A 410 11.11 -16.08 -0.44
N ILE A 411 11.45 -17.30 0.00
CA ILE A 411 12.85 -17.77 0.13
C ILE A 411 13.15 -19.02 -0.70
N ALA A 412 12.23 -19.49 -1.55
CA ALA A 412 12.37 -20.77 -2.23
C ALA A 412 13.67 -20.87 -3.04
N ASN A 413 13.99 -19.84 -3.82
CA ASN A 413 15.24 -19.79 -4.60
C ASN A 413 16.47 -19.72 -3.69
N ILE A 414 16.40 -18.93 -2.61
CA ILE A 414 17.49 -18.80 -1.64
C ILE A 414 17.78 -20.15 -1.00
N PHE A 415 16.75 -20.86 -0.56
CA PHE A 415 16.89 -22.20 0.00
C PHE A 415 17.56 -23.14 -1.00
N GLU A 416 17.07 -23.20 -2.24
CA GLU A 416 17.64 -24.06 -3.30
C GLU A 416 19.11 -23.75 -3.58
N ASN A 417 19.44 -22.47 -3.74
CA ASN A 417 20.79 -22.03 -4.01
C ASN A 417 21.74 -22.35 -2.85
N ILE A 418 21.31 -22.05 -1.63
CA ILE A 418 22.10 -22.30 -0.42
C ILE A 418 22.27 -23.79 -0.16
N TYR A 419 21.23 -24.60 -0.39
CA TYR A 419 21.33 -26.04 -0.27
C TYR A 419 22.44 -26.59 -1.18
N ASN A 420 22.39 -26.23 -2.47
CA ASN A 420 23.38 -26.69 -3.45
C ASN A 420 24.78 -26.13 -3.19
N GLN A 421 24.89 -24.86 -2.79
CA GLN A 421 26.17 -24.26 -2.41
C GLN A 421 26.79 -24.99 -1.21
N SER A 422 25.96 -25.33 -0.21
CA SER A 422 26.41 -26.00 1.01
C SER A 422 26.90 -27.43 0.75
N ILE A 423 26.35 -28.13 -0.26
CA ILE A 423 26.89 -29.41 -0.73
C ILE A 423 28.32 -29.21 -1.23
N SER A 424 28.51 -28.25 -2.12
CA SER A 424 29.82 -27.95 -2.72
C SER A 424 30.85 -27.53 -1.68
N ASP A 425 30.48 -26.62 -0.77
CA ASP A 425 31.36 -26.13 0.30
C ASP A 425 31.79 -27.27 1.22
N THR A 426 30.85 -28.16 1.56
CA THR A 426 31.13 -29.32 2.42
C THR A 426 32.09 -30.30 1.75
N LEU A 427 31.84 -30.66 0.49
CA LEU A 427 32.67 -31.64 -0.22
C LEU A 427 34.05 -31.10 -0.62
N ASN A 428 34.18 -29.78 -0.79
CA ASN A 428 35.45 -29.12 -1.06
C ASN A 428 36.22 -28.70 0.20
N ALA A 429 35.63 -28.84 1.40
CA ALA A 429 36.29 -28.55 2.65
C ALA A 429 37.56 -29.41 2.82
N ASP A 430 38.62 -28.79 3.34
CA ASP A 430 39.89 -29.48 3.53
C ASP A 430 39.72 -30.69 4.47
N GLY A 431 40.30 -31.82 4.08
CA GLY A 431 40.16 -33.08 4.81
C GLY A 431 38.80 -33.78 4.68
N MET A 432 37.80 -33.25 3.96
CA MET A 432 36.53 -33.96 3.74
C MET A 432 36.72 -35.19 2.83
N ILE A 433 37.37 -35.00 1.67
CA ILE A 433 37.76 -36.09 0.78
C ILE A 433 39.24 -36.40 1.03
N THR A 434 39.51 -37.56 1.61
CA THR A 434 40.87 -38.00 1.94
C THR A 434 41.33 -39.14 1.05
N GLY A 435 42.63 -39.40 0.99
CA GLY A 435 43.17 -40.58 0.32
C GLY A 435 44.54 -40.33 -0.30
N ARG A 436 44.86 -41.08 -1.37
CA ARG A 436 46.18 -41.02 -2.00
C ARG A 436 46.16 -41.31 -3.49
N GLY A 437 47.10 -40.68 -4.20
CA GLY A 437 47.37 -40.96 -5.61
C GLY A 437 47.85 -42.39 -5.87
N ALA A 438 47.91 -42.73 -7.16
CA ALA A 438 48.45 -43.99 -7.64
C ALA A 438 49.92 -44.18 -7.17
N ARG A 439 50.26 -45.38 -6.69
CA ARG A 439 51.64 -45.77 -6.33
C ARG A 439 52.04 -47.05 -7.09
N GLY A 440 53.27 -47.07 -7.62
CA GLY A 440 53.83 -48.21 -8.34
C GLY A 440 53.14 -48.51 -9.69
N LEU A 441 53.08 -49.79 -10.07
CA LEU A 441 52.45 -50.26 -11.33
C LEU A 441 50.92 -50.04 -11.39
N SER A 442 50.26 -49.67 -10.29
CA SER A 442 48.83 -49.40 -10.28
C SER A 442 48.54 -48.01 -10.83
N LYS A 443 47.77 -47.92 -11.92
CA LYS A 443 47.32 -46.64 -12.49
C LYS A 443 46.15 -45.98 -11.71
N LYS A 444 45.71 -46.56 -10.57
CA LYS A 444 44.50 -46.13 -9.85
C LYS A 444 44.79 -45.58 -8.44
N GLY A 445 44.31 -44.37 -8.15
CA GLY A 445 44.27 -43.78 -6.80
C GLY A 445 43.12 -44.33 -5.95
N LYS A 446 43.02 -43.83 -4.73
CA LYS A 446 41.97 -44.15 -3.75
C LYS A 446 41.51 -42.87 -3.06
N ALA A 447 40.20 -42.69 -2.93
CA ALA A 447 39.58 -41.60 -2.16
C ALA A 447 38.52 -42.16 -1.20
N TYR A 448 38.35 -41.50 -0.06
CA TYR A 448 37.44 -41.87 1.02
C TYR A 448 36.68 -40.64 1.51
N ILE A 449 35.41 -40.81 1.88
CA ILE A 449 34.60 -39.82 2.61
C ILE A 449 33.87 -40.55 3.73
N ASN A 450 33.99 -40.06 4.97
CA ASN A 450 33.19 -40.58 6.08
C ASN A 450 31.77 -39.98 6.00
N ILE A 451 30.75 -40.84 5.90
CA ILE A 451 29.38 -40.42 5.61
C ILE A 451 28.81 -39.57 6.74
N LYS A 452 29.02 -39.97 8.00
CA LYS A 452 28.55 -39.23 9.17
C LYS A 452 29.15 -37.83 9.23
N ASN A 453 30.48 -37.73 9.11
CA ASN A 453 31.17 -36.44 9.13
C ASN A 453 30.72 -35.54 7.98
N MET A 454 30.48 -36.10 6.79
CA MET A 454 30.00 -35.37 5.62
C MET A 454 28.60 -34.80 5.85
N VAL A 455 27.65 -35.62 6.33
CA VAL A 455 26.27 -35.18 6.58
C VAL A 455 26.21 -34.17 7.73
N ASP A 456 26.93 -34.41 8.84
CA ASP A 456 26.96 -33.48 9.97
C ASP A 456 27.58 -32.14 9.57
N SER A 457 28.68 -32.17 8.80
CA SER A 457 29.31 -30.95 8.28
C SER A 457 28.39 -30.23 7.30
N PHE A 458 27.64 -30.97 6.47
CA PHE A 458 26.69 -30.38 5.54
C PHE A 458 25.59 -29.59 6.25
N VAL A 459 24.94 -30.16 7.26
CA VAL A 459 23.89 -29.46 8.02
C VAL A 459 24.45 -28.20 8.69
N ASN A 460 25.66 -28.26 9.25
CA ASN A 460 26.33 -27.09 9.84
C ASN A 460 26.69 -26.02 8.82
N THR A 461 27.23 -26.41 7.66
CA THR A 461 27.55 -25.51 6.55
C THR A 461 26.28 -24.86 6.01
N PHE A 462 25.20 -25.64 5.82
CA PHE A 462 23.89 -25.11 5.41
C PHE A 462 23.37 -24.08 6.40
N ASN A 463 23.36 -24.40 7.70
CA ASN A 463 22.91 -23.49 8.75
C ASN A 463 23.71 -22.18 8.78
N THR A 464 25.00 -22.24 8.48
CA THR A 464 25.86 -21.06 8.39
C THR A 464 25.52 -20.24 7.15
N ASN A 465 25.40 -20.91 6.00
CA ASN A 465 25.16 -20.27 4.71
C ASN A 465 23.75 -19.66 4.63
N ILE A 466 22.70 -20.34 5.11
CA ILE A 466 21.33 -19.81 5.09
C ILE A 466 21.18 -18.60 6.01
N ALA A 467 21.80 -18.65 7.20
CA ALA A 467 21.76 -17.53 8.13
C ALA A 467 22.47 -16.31 7.54
N LYS A 468 23.63 -16.52 6.90
CA LYS A 468 24.35 -15.45 6.21
C LYS A 468 23.53 -14.87 5.06
N ALA A 469 22.98 -15.74 4.20
CA ALA A 469 22.20 -15.34 3.03
C ALA A 469 20.97 -14.50 3.39
N ILE A 470 20.21 -14.93 4.40
CA ILE A 470 19.04 -14.18 4.87
C ILE A 470 19.46 -12.85 5.50
N ASN A 471 20.55 -12.80 6.27
CA ASN A 471 21.03 -11.54 6.83
C ASN A 471 21.50 -10.56 5.73
N GLU A 472 22.14 -11.05 4.67
CA GLU A 472 22.54 -10.25 3.51
C GLU A 472 21.31 -9.74 2.74
N MET A 473 20.33 -10.61 2.49
CA MET A 473 19.03 -10.24 1.88
C MET A 473 18.28 -9.20 2.74
N ASN A 474 18.22 -9.38 4.06
CA ASN A 474 17.54 -8.43 4.95
C ASN A 474 18.27 -7.08 5.07
N ALA A 475 19.56 -7.02 4.70
CA ALA A 475 20.33 -5.78 4.64
C ALA A 475 20.22 -5.06 3.27
N SER A 476 19.45 -5.61 2.32
CA SER A 476 19.54 -5.28 0.88
C SER A 476 18.98 -3.93 0.43
N ASP A 477 18.65 -3.00 1.32
CA ASP A 477 18.31 -1.61 0.93
C ASP A 477 19.51 -0.88 0.28
N LYS A 478 20.68 -1.53 0.19
CA LYS A 478 21.93 -0.94 -0.34
C LYS A 478 22.81 -1.88 -1.18
N ASP A 479 22.47 -3.14 -1.42
CA ASP A 479 23.38 -4.11 -2.07
C ASP A 479 22.71 -4.85 -3.26
N MET A 480 23.52 -5.19 -4.27
CA MET A 480 23.18 -6.10 -5.37
C MET A 480 23.25 -7.55 -4.84
N ASP A 481 22.30 -7.94 -4.01
CA ASP A 481 22.19 -9.34 -3.61
C ASP A 481 21.77 -10.22 -4.80
N THR A 482 22.48 -11.33 -5.00
CA THR A 482 22.30 -12.28 -6.11
C THR A 482 21.88 -13.66 -5.63
N ILE A 483 21.67 -13.83 -4.33
CA ILE A 483 21.45 -15.14 -3.70
C ILE A 483 20.05 -15.71 -3.98
N ASP A 484 19.10 -14.87 -4.36
CA ASP A 484 17.73 -15.22 -4.73
C ASP A 484 17.53 -15.43 -6.24
N LEU A 485 18.60 -15.30 -7.05
CA LEU A 485 18.56 -15.56 -8.48
C LEU A 485 18.17 -17.01 -8.75
N ASP A 486 17.18 -17.22 -9.63
CA ASP A 486 16.85 -18.55 -10.12
C ASP A 486 17.84 -18.96 -11.21
N TYR A 487 18.89 -19.67 -10.82
CA TYR A 487 19.91 -20.17 -11.74
C TYR A 487 19.39 -21.29 -12.66
N THR A 488 18.21 -21.89 -12.39
CA THR A 488 17.62 -22.87 -13.30
C THR A 488 17.19 -22.23 -14.61
N GLN A 489 16.85 -20.93 -14.60
CA GLN A 489 16.50 -20.16 -15.80
C GLN A 489 17.65 -20.06 -16.80
N ALA A 490 18.90 -20.10 -16.32
CA ALA A 490 20.06 -20.13 -17.21
C ALA A 490 19.97 -21.29 -18.21
N GLY A 491 19.45 -22.44 -17.77
CA GLY A 491 19.27 -23.62 -18.62
C GLY A 491 17.92 -23.75 -19.30
N LYS A 492 17.08 -22.72 -19.34
CA LYS A 492 15.74 -22.75 -19.98
C LYS A 492 15.69 -21.88 -21.25
N ASP A 493 14.79 -22.18 -22.18
CA ASP A 493 14.53 -21.34 -23.35
C ASP A 493 13.55 -20.20 -23.02
N GLU A 494 13.24 -19.37 -24.03
CA GLU A 494 12.33 -18.21 -23.91
C GLU A 494 10.91 -18.58 -23.46
N ASN A 495 10.52 -19.86 -23.60
CA ASN A 495 9.20 -20.38 -23.20
C ASN A 495 9.26 -21.12 -21.85
N GLY A 496 10.43 -21.11 -21.17
CA GLY A 496 10.64 -21.80 -19.89
C GLY A 496 10.92 -23.30 -20.01
N ASN A 497 11.11 -23.83 -21.23
CA ASN A 497 11.43 -25.24 -21.42
C ASN A 497 12.92 -25.50 -21.17
N PRO A 498 13.31 -26.66 -20.61
CA PRO A 498 14.72 -26.98 -20.42
C PRO A 498 15.47 -27.07 -21.76
N ILE A 499 16.62 -26.42 -21.84
CA ILE A 499 17.57 -26.56 -22.94
C ILE A 499 18.27 -27.91 -22.74
N THR A 500 18.33 -28.72 -23.80
CA THR A 500 19.11 -29.97 -23.81
C THR A 500 20.35 -29.84 -24.69
N GLN A 501 21.53 -30.20 -24.17
CA GLN A 501 22.77 -30.29 -24.94
C GLN A 501 23.38 -31.67 -24.76
N ASP A 502 23.73 -32.35 -25.86
CA ASP A 502 24.34 -33.69 -25.83
C ASP A 502 23.54 -34.71 -25.00
N GLY A 503 22.20 -34.56 -24.96
CA GLY A 503 21.29 -35.42 -24.18
C GLY A 503 21.18 -35.08 -22.69
N VAL A 504 21.75 -33.96 -22.25
CA VAL A 504 21.73 -33.50 -20.85
C VAL A 504 20.87 -32.24 -20.72
N ASP A 505 20.00 -32.22 -19.72
CA ASP A 505 19.21 -31.03 -19.33
C ASP A 505 20.11 -30.00 -18.63
N ILE A 506 20.29 -28.84 -19.28
CA ILE A 506 21.16 -27.77 -18.81
C ILE A 506 20.66 -27.13 -17.51
N SER A 507 19.33 -27.07 -17.29
CA SER A 507 18.73 -26.43 -16.12
C SER A 507 19.11 -27.11 -14.81
N THR A 508 19.52 -28.39 -14.89
CA THR A 508 19.96 -29.21 -13.75
C THR A 508 21.45 -29.10 -13.45
N LEU A 509 22.26 -28.55 -14.37
CA LEU A 509 23.72 -28.59 -14.26
C LEU A 509 24.28 -27.68 -13.17
N TYR A 510 23.67 -26.52 -12.95
CA TYR A 510 24.09 -25.62 -11.87
C TYR A 510 23.91 -26.30 -10.50
N ALA A 511 22.71 -26.86 -10.25
CA ALA A 511 22.38 -27.56 -9.01
C ALA A 511 23.22 -28.84 -8.82
N SER A 512 23.43 -29.60 -9.88
CA SER A 512 24.20 -30.84 -9.83
C SER A 512 25.72 -30.63 -9.90
N GLY A 513 26.23 -29.42 -10.11
CA GLY A 513 27.67 -29.15 -10.26
C GLY A 513 28.35 -29.94 -11.40
N ASN A 514 27.56 -30.62 -12.22
CA ASN A 514 28.05 -31.47 -13.30
C ASN A 514 28.58 -30.60 -14.43
N LYS A 515 29.70 -31.04 -15.01
CA LYS A 515 30.31 -30.37 -16.16
C LYS A 515 29.91 -31.09 -17.44
N LEU A 516 29.67 -30.32 -18.49
CA LEU A 516 29.53 -30.88 -19.82
C LEU A 516 30.90 -31.00 -20.46
N THR A 517 31.27 -32.18 -20.92
CA THR A 517 32.55 -32.41 -21.61
C THR A 517 32.34 -33.20 -22.89
N THR A 518 32.87 -32.68 -24.00
CA THR A 518 32.88 -33.37 -25.29
C THR A 518 34.30 -33.53 -25.84
N LYS A 519 34.56 -34.63 -26.57
CA LYS A 519 35.88 -34.96 -27.13
C LYS A 519 35.97 -34.54 -28.60
N LYS A 520 37.17 -34.12 -29.03
CA LYS A 520 37.48 -33.69 -30.41
C LYS A 520 36.63 -32.51 -30.92
N LYS A 521 36.33 -31.57 -30.03
CA LYS A 521 35.67 -30.29 -30.37
C LYS A 521 36.54 -29.15 -29.85
N GLY A 522 36.56 -28.04 -30.58
CA GLY A 522 37.28 -26.82 -30.20
C GLY A 522 36.72 -26.22 -28.91
N ALA A 523 37.52 -25.37 -28.23
CA ALA A 523 37.10 -24.70 -27.00
C ALA A 523 35.81 -23.86 -27.19
N ASP A 524 35.56 -23.40 -28.42
CA ASP A 524 34.44 -22.57 -28.82
C ASP A 524 33.08 -23.29 -28.80
N TYR A 525 33.09 -24.63 -28.67
CA TYR A 525 31.90 -25.46 -28.86
C TYR A 525 30.75 -25.14 -27.90
N TYR A 526 31.04 -24.87 -26.62
CA TYR A 526 30.03 -24.51 -25.62
C TYR A 526 29.90 -23.00 -25.40
N VAL A 527 30.62 -22.15 -26.17
CA VAL A 527 30.59 -20.70 -25.97
C VAL A 527 29.20 -20.13 -26.25
N SER A 528 28.57 -20.48 -27.36
CA SER A 528 27.22 -20.00 -27.69
C SER A 528 26.17 -20.46 -26.68
N LEU A 529 26.31 -21.68 -26.15
CA LEU A 529 25.47 -22.18 -25.07
C LEU A 529 25.69 -21.37 -23.79
N ALA A 530 26.94 -21.12 -23.40
CA ALA A 530 27.30 -20.31 -22.24
C ALA A 530 26.79 -18.86 -22.37
N GLU A 531 26.88 -18.27 -23.55
CA GLU A 531 26.30 -16.95 -23.86
C GLU A 531 24.80 -16.94 -23.64
N LYS A 532 24.08 -17.93 -24.19
CA LYS A 532 22.62 -18.06 -24.02
C LYS A 532 22.25 -18.24 -22.55
N MET A 533 23.00 -19.06 -21.81
CA MET A 533 22.78 -19.26 -20.38
C MET A 533 22.94 -17.96 -19.58
N ILE A 534 23.94 -17.15 -19.90
CA ILE A 534 24.15 -15.84 -19.27
C ILE A 534 23.04 -14.87 -19.66
N ASP A 535 22.65 -14.83 -20.93
CA ASP A 535 21.62 -13.91 -21.42
C ASP A 535 20.26 -14.17 -20.76
N ASN A 536 19.93 -15.43 -20.46
CA ASN A 536 18.75 -15.81 -19.69
C ASN A 536 18.76 -15.26 -18.24
N MET A 537 19.93 -14.95 -17.67
CA MET A 537 20.05 -14.33 -16.33
C MET A 537 19.90 -12.81 -16.36
N LYS A 538 19.99 -12.17 -17.54
CA LYS A 538 20.00 -10.70 -17.70
C LYS A 538 18.79 -10.03 -17.08
N SER A 539 17.59 -10.59 -17.27
CA SER A 539 16.34 -10.02 -16.76
C SER A 539 16.30 -9.96 -15.23
N GLN A 540 16.81 -11.00 -14.57
CA GLN A 540 16.87 -11.06 -13.10
C GLN A 540 17.87 -10.04 -12.54
N LEU A 541 19.05 -9.94 -13.16
CA LEU A 541 20.07 -8.95 -12.78
C LEU A 541 19.62 -7.51 -13.06
N LEU A 542 18.84 -7.28 -14.11
CA LEU A 542 18.24 -5.97 -14.42
C LEU A 542 17.27 -5.51 -13.33
N LYS A 543 16.40 -6.41 -12.85
CA LYS A 543 15.47 -6.10 -11.76
C LYS A 543 16.22 -5.69 -10.50
N LYS A 544 17.28 -6.43 -10.14
CA LYS A 544 18.14 -6.13 -9.00
C LYS A 544 18.86 -4.79 -9.14
N ALA A 545 19.41 -4.53 -10.31
CA ALA A 545 20.06 -3.26 -10.63
C ALA A 545 19.13 -2.05 -10.43
N LYS A 546 17.87 -2.15 -10.88
CA LYS A 546 16.86 -1.10 -10.67
C LYS A 546 16.54 -0.89 -9.20
N ALA A 547 16.23 -1.97 -8.48
CA ALA A 547 15.93 -1.89 -7.04
C ALA A 547 17.08 -1.25 -6.24
N MET A 548 18.33 -1.60 -6.57
CA MET A 548 19.51 -1.02 -5.93
C MET A 548 19.66 0.49 -6.21
N CYS A 549 19.39 0.92 -7.45
CA CYS A 549 19.39 2.33 -7.82
C CYS A 549 18.32 3.10 -7.04
N ASP A 550 17.09 2.58 -7.01
CA ASP A 550 15.95 3.19 -6.32
C ASP A 550 16.24 3.35 -4.81
N ALA A 551 16.76 2.29 -4.17
CA ALA A 551 17.06 2.30 -2.74
C ALA A 551 18.20 3.26 -2.35
N ASN A 552 19.14 3.52 -3.27
CA ASN A 552 20.24 4.47 -3.06
C ASN A 552 19.94 5.89 -3.60
N GLY A 553 18.75 6.13 -4.16
CA GLY A 553 18.37 7.42 -4.74
C GLY A 553 19.20 7.80 -5.99
N VAL A 554 19.68 6.79 -6.72
CA VAL A 554 20.43 6.93 -7.98
C VAL A 554 19.48 6.67 -9.15
N THR A 555 19.55 7.49 -10.20
CA THR A 555 18.75 7.24 -11.42
C THR A 555 19.33 6.06 -12.19
N PHE A 556 18.50 5.05 -12.46
CA PHE A 556 18.91 3.88 -13.25
C PHE A 556 19.29 4.26 -14.70
N ASP A 557 20.47 3.81 -15.18
CA ASP A 557 20.92 3.95 -16.56
C ASP A 557 21.07 2.59 -17.26
N ASN A 558 20.26 2.38 -18.31
CA ASN A 558 20.26 1.14 -19.08
C ASN A 558 21.59 0.87 -19.82
N LYS A 559 22.29 1.91 -20.29
CA LYS A 559 23.57 1.75 -20.99
C LYS A 559 24.69 1.33 -20.03
N VAL A 560 24.70 1.87 -18.82
CA VAL A 560 25.66 1.47 -17.77
C VAL A 560 25.41 0.01 -17.39
N PHE A 561 24.14 -0.37 -17.19
CA PHE A 561 23.75 -1.75 -16.95
C PHE A 561 24.25 -2.70 -18.05
N ASP A 562 23.93 -2.41 -19.32
CA ASP A 562 24.33 -3.25 -20.44
C ASP A 562 25.85 -3.40 -20.55
N THR A 563 26.59 -2.31 -20.28
CA THR A 563 28.07 -2.31 -20.30
C THR A 563 28.64 -3.24 -19.22
N MET A 564 28.18 -3.10 -17.97
CA MET A 564 28.67 -3.92 -16.86
C MET A 564 28.25 -5.39 -17.00
N PHE A 565 27.03 -5.64 -17.48
CA PHE A 565 26.55 -6.99 -17.77
C PHE A 565 27.40 -7.67 -18.84
N ASN A 566 27.71 -6.98 -19.95
CA ASN A 566 28.54 -7.53 -21.03
C ASN A 566 29.99 -7.77 -20.58
N ASN A 567 30.54 -6.92 -19.71
CA ASN A 567 31.85 -7.14 -19.11
C ASN A 567 31.86 -8.41 -18.24
N ALA A 568 30.87 -8.54 -17.34
CA ALA A 568 30.73 -9.73 -16.50
C ALA A 568 30.50 -11.01 -17.34
N LYS A 569 29.68 -10.92 -18.40
CA LYS A 569 29.45 -12.01 -19.37
C LYS A 569 30.76 -12.51 -19.98
N SER A 570 31.62 -11.59 -20.43
CA SER A 570 32.90 -11.96 -21.03
C SER A 570 33.82 -12.68 -20.04
N VAL A 571 33.94 -12.15 -18.81
CA VAL A 571 34.77 -12.77 -17.76
C VAL A 571 34.23 -14.15 -17.38
N ALA A 572 32.90 -14.28 -17.28
CA ALA A 572 32.24 -15.54 -16.98
C ALA A 572 32.54 -16.61 -18.02
N ILE A 573 32.36 -16.32 -19.31
CA ILE A 573 32.62 -17.28 -20.40
C ILE A 573 34.08 -17.74 -20.38
N ASN A 574 35.03 -16.82 -20.17
CA ASN A 574 36.45 -17.12 -20.13
C ASN A 574 36.83 -18.10 -18.99
N LYS A 575 36.13 -18.04 -17.85
CA LYS A 575 36.35 -18.95 -16.71
C LYS A 575 35.52 -20.24 -16.82
N GLY A 576 34.29 -20.15 -17.32
CA GLY A 576 33.33 -21.26 -17.36
C GLY A 576 33.50 -22.23 -18.53
N VAL A 577 34.12 -21.80 -19.63
CA VAL A 577 34.38 -22.66 -20.81
C VAL A 577 35.87 -22.88 -20.98
N THR A 578 36.31 -24.15 -20.97
CA THR A 578 37.73 -24.52 -21.06
C THR A 578 37.98 -25.58 -22.14
N GLY A 579 39.15 -25.51 -22.79
CA GLY A 579 39.62 -26.51 -23.74
C GLY A 579 40.84 -27.26 -23.21
N VAL A 580 41.07 -28.49 -23.65
CA VAL A 580 42.32 -29.23 -23.35
C VAL A 580 43.09 -29.46 -24.65
N ASN A 581 44.34 -29.00 -24.71
CA ASN A 581 45.17 -29.20 -25.91
C ASN A 581 45.66 -30.66 -26.06
N ALA A 582 46.21 -31.01 -27.23
CA ALA A 582 46.71 -32.36 -27.51
C ALA A 582 47.83 -32.87 -26.57
N LYS A 583 48.42 -31.99 -25.74
CA LYS A 583 49.45 -32.32 -24.73
C LYS A 583 48.87 -32.48 -23.32
N GLY A 584 47.55 -32.38 -23.15
CA GLY A 584 46.86 -32.57 -21.87
C GLY A 584 46.84 -31.33 -20.96
N ALA A 585 47.28 -30.16 -21.44
CA ALA A 585 47.18 -28.92 -20.67
C ALA A 585 45.81 -28.27 -20.87
N SER A 586 45.16 -27.87 -19.77
CA SER A 586 43.98 -27.03 -19.78
C SER A 586 44.35 -25.63 -20.27
N VAL A 587 43.64 -25.17 -21.29
CA VAL A 587 43.72 -23.80 -21.82
C VAL A 587 42.37 -23.15 -21.60
N SER A 588 42.31 -22.17 -20.71
CA SER A 588 41.20 -21.22 -20.59
C SER A 588 41.33 -20.16 -21.68
N PHE A 589 40.22 -19.54 -22.07
CA PHE A 589 40.27 -18.37 -22.93
C PHE A 589 40.94 -17.22 -22.17
N GLY A 590 42.03 -16.67 -22.72
CA GLY A 590 42.73 -15.50 -22.16
C GLY A 590 43.98 -15.82 -21.33
N GLY A 591 44.98 -16.48 -21.92
CA GLY A 591 46.37 -16.20 -21.53
C GLY A 591 46.82 -14.97 -22.31
N ILE A 592 47.00 -13.82 -21.64
CA ILE A 592 47.84 -12.76 -22.21
C ILE A 592 49.19 -13.41 -22.51
N ALA A 593 49.60 -13.36 -23.78
CA ALA A 593 50.87 -13.88 -24.23
C ALA A 593 52.01 -13.09 -23.54
N GLY A 594 52.46 -13.58 -22.39
CA GLY A 594 53.72 -13.18 -21.78
C GLY A 594 54.88 -13.76 -22.60
N GLY A 595 55.28 -13.03 -23.64
CA GLY A 595 56.53 -13.29 -24.35
C GLY A 595 57.73 -12.92 -23.48
N THR A 596 58.42 -13.95 -22.98
CA THR A 596 59.83 -14.01 -22.54
C THR A 596 60.32 -13.09 -21.42
N GLY A 597 60.73 -13.70 -20.30
CA GLY A 597 61.66 -13.08 -19.35
C GLY A 597 61.58 -13.64 -17.92
N ALA A 598 62.46 -14.59 -17.62
CA ALA A 598 62.91 -15.08 -16.31
C ALA A 598 62.23 -14.55 -15.01
N GLY A 599 61.53 -15.48 -14.34
CA GLY A 599 61.54 -15.68 -12.88
C GLY A 599 61.16 -14.52 -11.96
N VAL A 600 59.89 -14.45 -11.55
CA VAL A 600 59.50 -14.07 -10.18
C VAL A 600 58.20 -14.77 -9.79
N ALA A 601 58.13 -15.22 -8.55
CA ALA A 601 57.02 -15.95 -7.96
C ALA A 601 55.80 -15.05 -7.63
N GLY A 602 54.61 -15.64 -7.66
CA GLY A 602 53.46 -15.25 -6.84
C GLY A 602 52.62 -14.05 -7.32
N GLY A 603 51.30 -14.21 -7.25
CA GLY A 603 50.34 -13.10 -7.22
C GLY A 603 49.39 -13.05 -8.42
N VAL A 604 48.15 -13.49 -8.20
CA VAL A 604 47.00 -13.02 -8.98
C VAL A 604 46.91 -11.51 -8.73
N ALA A 605 47.24 -10.69 -9.71
CA ALA A 605 47.06 -9.25 -9.61
C ALA A 605 45.54 -8.96 -9.59
N HIS A 606 44.98 -8.83 -8.39
CA HIS A 606 43.80 -8.02 -8.16
C HIS A 606 44.14 -6.60 -8.63
N ALA A 607 43.57 -6.16 -9.74
CA ALA A 607 43.48 -4.74 -10.02
C ALA A 607 42.41 -4.17 -9.07
N ALA A 608 42.84 -3.77 -7.88
CA ALA A 608 42.04 -2.90 -7.03
C ALA A 608 41.78 -1.60 -7.81
N ILE A 609 40.51 -1.26 -8.03
CA ILE A 609 40.12 0.09 -8.45
C ILE A 609 40.34 0.99 -7.24
N THR A 610 41.55 1.53 -7.09
CA THR A 610 41.81 2.62 -6.14
C THR A 610 41.22 3.91 -6.71
N VAL A 611 40.12 4.38 -6.12
CA VAL A 611 39.65 5.77 -6.28
C VAL A 611 40.65 6.67 -5.57
N ALA A 612 41.61 7.21 -6.32
CA ALA A 612 42.52 8.24 -5.80
C ALA A 612 41.80 9.60 -5.86
N ALA A 613 41.42 10.11 -4.68
CA ALA A 613 41.00 11.49 -4.51
C ALA A 613 42.16 12.44 -4.82
N ALA A 614 42.21 12.98 -6.04
CA ALA A 614 43.13 14.05 -6.40
C ALA A 614 42.58 15.40 -5.90
N LYS A 615 43.17 15.90 -4.81
CA LYS A 615 42.97 17.25 -4.28
C LYS A 615 43.38 18.31 -5.32
N ALA A 616 42.60 19.38 -5.33
CA ALA A 616 42.67 20.55 -6.20
C ALA A 616 44.07 21.16 -6.40
N GLY A 617 44.33 21.57 -7.66
CA GLY A 617 45.43 22.43 -8.08
C GLY A 617 45.08 23.13 -9.40
N GLY A 618 44.40 24.28 -9.27
CA GLY A 618 44.20 25.39 -10.21
C GLY A 618 44.35 25.21 -11.74
N LEU A 619 43.31 25.58 -12.49
CA LEU A 619 43.32 26.80 -13.31
C LEU A 619 41.94 27.06 -13.94
N ALA A 620 41.60 28.34 -13.96
CA ALA A 620 40.34 28.93 -14.36
C ALA A 620 40.07 28.82 -15.87
N GLY A 621 38.79 28.77 -16.23
CA GLY A 621 38.34 28.83 -17.62
C GLY A 621 36.82 28.70 -17.77
N SER A 622 36.12 29.79 -17.43
CA SER A 622 34.68 30.02 -17.66
C SER A 622 34.20 29.65 -19.07
N PHE A 623 33.08 28.92 -19.18
CA PHE A 623 31.98 29.21 -20.13
C PHE A 623 30.67 28.60 -19.60
N GLY A 624 29.61 29.41 -19.54
CA GLY A 624 28.36 29.12 -18.83
C GLY A 624 27.15 28.74 -19.69
N GLY A 625 26.23 27.99 -19.03
CA GLY A 625 24.77 27.88 -19.24
C GLY A 625 24.24 27.05 -20.44
N PRO A 626 23.00 26.49 -20.39
CA PRO A 626 22.20 25.97 -19.28
C PRO A 626 22.14 24.42 -19.25
N VAL A 627 21.82 23.91 -18.06
CA VAL A 627 21.73 22.52 -17.58
C VAL A 627 21.34 21.45 -18.63
N GLY A 628 22.36 20.89 -19.29
CA GLY A 628 22.37 19.50 -19.74
C GLY A 628 23.38 18.75 -18.87
N ILE A 629 22.98 17.64 -18.27
CA ILE A 629 23.84 16.83 -17.39
C ILE A 629 25.05 16.36 -18.20
N ALA A 630 26.17 17.06 -18.04
CA ALA A 630 27.47 16.63 -18.52
C ALA A 630 27.92 15.47 -17.63
N ILE A 631 27.93 14.26 -18.20
CA ILE A 631 28.53 13.06 -17.61
C ILE A 631 30.03 13.33 -17.47
N GLY A 632 30.43 13.76 -16.27
CA GLY A 632 31.81 14.12 -15.94
C GLY A 632 32.54 12.93 -15.33
N ALA A 633 33.40 12.30 -16.13
CA ALA A 633 34.67 11.66 -15.76
C ALA A 633 34.72 10.83 -14.45
N GLY A 634 34.60 9.50 -14.58
CA GLY A 634 34.84 8.61 -13.42
C GLY A 634 34.91 7.09 -13.65
N ILE A 635 34.76 6.56 -14.87
CA ILE A 635 35.12 5.16 -15.16
C ILE A 635 36.02 5.17 -16.38
N GLY A 636 37.31 4.92 -16.14
CA GLY A 636 38.21 4.46 -17.19
C GLY A 636 37.67 3.13 -17.69
N ALA A 637 36.82 3.17 -18.71
CA ALA A 637 36.42 2.00 -19.44
C ALA A 637 37.70 1.31 -19.93
N ILE A 638 37.96 0.10 -19.43
CA ILE A 638 38.74 -0.83 -20.23
C ILE A 638 37.83 -1.18 -21.41
N VAL A 639 37.82 -0.30 -22.42
CA VAL A 639 37.50 -0.68 -23.80
C VAL A 639 38.72 -1.47 -24.28
N GLY A 640 38.94 -2.63 -23.65
CA GLY A 640 39.65 -3.72 -24.27
C GLY A 640 38.63 -4.38 -25.16
N GLY A 641 38.45 -3.85 -26.37
CA GLY A 641 37.72 -4.57 -27.40
C GLY A 641 38.32 -5.96 -27.50
N ILE A 642 37.56 -6.99 -27.09
CA ILE A 642 37.86 -8.37 -27.44
C ILE A 642 37.43 -8.50 -28.91
N ALA A 643 38.14 -7.79 -29.77
CA ALA A 643 38.20 -8.09 -31.18
C ALA A 643 38.96 -9.42 -31.29
N SER A 644 38.23 -10.48 -31.65
CA SER A 644 38.76 -11.70 -32.25
C SER A 644 40.03 -12.27 -31.59
N LEU A 645 39.88 -13.00 -30.48
CA LEU A 645 40.93 -13.89 -29.95
C LEU A 645 40.63 -15.37 -30.24
N PHE A 646 40.16 -15.68 -31.45
CA PHE A 646 39.99 -17.05 -31.93
C PHE A 646 41.35 -17.66 -32.27
N GLY A 647 42.01 -18.24 -31.28
CA GLY A 647 43.15 -19.13 -31.53
C GLY A 647 42.65 -20.48 -32.01
N SER A 648 42.77 -20.76 -33.31
CA SER A 648 42.47 -22.04 -33.96
C SER A 648 43.43 -23.16 -33.52
N GLY A 649 43.36 -23.53 -32.23
CA GLY A 649 44.09 -24.66 -31.67
C GLY A 649 43.28 -25.95 -31.79
N ASN A 650 43.95 -27.06 -32.17
CA ASN A 650 43.35 -28.39 -32.08
C ASN A 650 43.17 -28.79 -30.60
N HIS A 651 41.98 -28.57 -30.06
CA HIS A 651 41.60 -29.04 -28.73
C HIS A 651 41.16 -30.51 -28.79
N SER A 652 41.67 -31.29 -27.84
CA SER A 652 41.30 -32.70 -27.65
C SER A 652 39.95 -32.86 -26.94
N SER A 653 39.49 -31.84 -26.20
CA SER A 653 38.17 -31.75 -25.58
C SER A 653 37.77 -30.31 -25.23
N CYS A 654 36.47 -30.06 -25.11
CA CYS A 654 35.85 -28.82 -24.61
C CYS A 654 35.00 -29.15 -23.37
N THR A 655 35.05 -28.30 -22.34
CA THR A 655 34.28 -28.45 -21.10
C THR A 655 33.57 -27.15 -20.74
N LEU A 656 32.28 -27.25 -20.40
CA LEU A 656 31.48 -26.19 -19.79
C LEU A 656 31.21 -26.53 -18.32
N ASP A 657 31.64 -25.63 -17.44
CA ASP A 657 31.38 -25.64 -16.00
C ASP A 657 30.33 -24.56 -15.69
N THR A 658 29.07 -24.97 -15.64
CA THR A 658 27.92 -24.07 -15.50
C THR A 658 27.91 -23.34 -14.15
N LYS A 659 28.42 -23.98 -13.09
CA LYS A 659 28.57 -23.37 -11.77
C LYS A 659 29.61 -22.26 -11.81
N THR A 660 30.81 -22.55 -12.33
CA THR A 660 31.86 -21.54 -12.49
C THR A 660 31.41 -20.39 -13.38
N LEU A 661 30.67 -20.68 -14.46
CA LEU A 661 30.11 -19.68 -15.37
C LEU A 661 29.19 -18.70 -14.64
N LEU A 662 28.16 -19.22 -13.97
CA LEU A 662 27.10 -18.40 -13.37
C LEU A 662 27.59 -17.71 -12.08
N ASP A 663 28.39 -18.38 -11.25
CA ASP A 663 28.99 -17.78 -10.05
C ASP A 663 29.97 -16.66 -10.45
N THR A 664 30.71 -16.80 -11.54
CA THR A 664 31.57 -15.72 -12.04
C THR A 664 30.73 -14.55 -12.56
N LEU A 665 29.68 -14.81 -13.35
CA LEU A 665 28.81 -13.77 -13.87
C LEU A 665 28.25 -12.89 -12.74
N THR A 666 27.64 -13.52 -11.74
CA THR A 666 26.92 -12.81 -10.69
C THR A 666 27.87 -12.07 -9.75
N ASN A 667 29.02 -12.66 -9.40
CA ASN A 667 30.01 -11.99 -8.57
C ASN A 667 30.67 -10.79 -9.26
N GLU A 668 31.05 -10.93 -10.54
CA GLU A 668 31.64 -9.83 -11.31
C GLU A 668 30.63 -8.70 -11.52
N PHE A 669 29.38 -9.04 -11.85
CA PHE A 669 28.33 -8.03 -12.01
C PHE A 669 28.01 -7.32 -10.69
N LYS A 670 27.80 -8.08 -9.60
CA LYS A 670 27.56 -7.57 -8.24
C LYS A 670 28.63 -6.58 -7.82
N THR A 671 29.90 -6.98 -7.90
CA THR A 671 31.03 -6.17 -7.45
C THR A 671 31.10 -4.86 -8.21
N ASN A 672 31.03 -4.91 -9.55
CA ASN A 672 31.20 -3.74 -10.39
C ASN A 672 30.01 -2.77 -10.32
N TYR A 673 28.78 -3.29 -10.30
CA TYR A 673 27.58 -2.47 -10.26
C TYR A 673 27.40 -1.79 -8.89
N THR A 674 27.69 -2.51 -7.80
CA THR A 674 27.65 -1.96 -6.44
C THR A 674 28.61 -0.78 -6.30
N ALA A 675 29.86 -0.93 -6.73
CA ALA A 675 30.85 0.14 -6.69
C ALA A 675 30.41 1.38 -7.48
N TRP A 676 29.70 1.21 -8.61
CA TRP A 676 29.16 2.32 -9.37
C TRP A 676 28.01 3.03 -8.65
N VAL A 677 27.02 2.29 -8.14
CA VAL A 677 25.88 2.89 -7.41
C VAL A 677 26.38 3.67 -6.18
N GLU A 678 27.35 3.13 -5.44
CA GLU A 678 27.95 3.80 -4.29
C GLU A 678 28.64 5.13 -4.67
N ALA A 679 29.34 5.15 -5.81
CA ALA A 679 29.99 6.36 -6.33
C ALA A 679 28.95 7.43 -6.74
N GLU A 680 27.92 7.05 -7.49
CA GLU A 680 26.85 7.97 -7.90
C GLU A 680 26.05 8.51 -6.71
N ALA A 681 25.75 7.65 -5.73
CA ALA A 681 25.07 8.07 -4.50
C ALA A 681 25.91 9.06 -3.69
N ALA A 682 27.24 8.91 -3.68
CA ALA A 682 28.16 9.86 -3.06
C ALA A 682 28.19 11.21 -3.81
N GLU A 683 28.17 11.19 -5.14
CA GLU A 683 28.09 12.42 -5.95
C GLU A 683 26.78 13.18 -5.75
N ALA A 684 25.65 12.46 -5.70
CA ALA A 684 24.33 13.05 -5.47
C ALA A 684 24.23 13.74 -4.11
N LYS A 685 24.90 13.20 -3.08
CA LYS A 685 25.01 13.80 -1.74
C LYS A 685 25.89 15.04 -1.69
N ASN A 686 26.91 15.14 -2.55
CA ASN A 686 27.79 16.31 -2.62
C ASN A 686 27.22 17.47 -3.45
N LYS A 687 26.13 17.24 -4.20
CA LYS A 687 25.43 18.24 -5.02
C LYS A 687 24.20 18.86 -4.31
N LYS A 688 23.82 18.35 -3.14
CA LYS A 688 22.85 18.97 -2.21
C LYS A 688 23.61 19.70 -1.10
#